data_AF-A0A2T9XPW2-F1
#
_entry.id   AF-A0A2T9XPW2-F1
#
_cell.length_a   1.000
_cell.length_b   1.000
_cell.length_c   1.000
_cell.angle_alpha   90.00
_cell.angle_beta   90.00
_cell.angle_gamma   90.00
#
_symmetry.space_group_name_H-M   'P 1'
#
loop_
_entity.id
_entity.type
_entity.pdbx_description
1 polymer ?
#
loop_
_entity_poly.entity_id
_entity_poly.type
_entity_poly.pdbx_seq_one_letter_code
_entity_poly.pdbx_strand_id
1 'polypeptide(L)'
;MRRITRAGLAGRIKRLRIAVGTRVAGMRPRRVDSGSRTSLATWVRRDRGRRSGTFPDAWRVHPNLPFEQPSRVAVLMHVYYPELMGELLQQISQIPVDVDLIVTNSSGTDLGIDVDSLPCVRNVAVLECANHGRDILPMISVVNAGLLDPYELILKVHTKNSTWRADHELLNGSGAEWREEFLDALLSSTQNIEHILAAFAGEPNLGVVTADGSALGPEFWGGDERAARELLERLGLELDPSALRFPSGSMYWTRGFLLQGLRSLSLTADDFEPEAGQVDGTTAHAVERLVGILAAEAGLRVEERSLLEATGSPQRYAIDAPEARRIRAIPFYLPQFHPTQENDRWWGAGFTEWQNVVAAHPVFPGHHQPRLPAALGFYDLRLDEIREAQQDLAARFGVEGFMYYYYWFAGRRLLSMPIESLVSGTTDKRFCVMWANENWTRRWDGRSTDLLIGQDYDQVPATEFIDDVMDLLRDKRYLRVDGKAVLSIYRISQIPDYRSVLEHWRARAREEGVGELLLISVDVAREFDGLDSTASAVGLDGIHWFPPHNSKWDWIGYSELGADAEFKGNLLSYESLVRDAEERVKSIDASAYPAVMVDFDNTARRQWSADIWYGSNPYTFRRWLAATADAVATREAERRLVFINAWNEWAEGAILEPTVRHGFGYLCAVRDVVRG
;
A
#
# COMPACT_ATOMS: atom_id res chain seq x y z
N MET A 1 -19.81 -35.93 6.48
CA MET A 1 -20.54 -35.93 5.19
C MET A 1 -21.04 -34.50 4.95
N ARG A 2 -20.47 -33.75 3.98
CA ARG A 2 -20.79 -32.30 3.79
C ARG A 2 -22.27 -32.10 3.45
N ARG A 3 -23.00 -31.25 4.18
CA ARG A 3 -24.22 -30.60 3.66
C ARG A 3 -23.80 -29.41 2.83
N ILE A 4 -24.16 -29.42 1.55
CA ILE A 4 -23.80 -28.39 0.59
C ILE A 4 -24.75 -27.20 0.77
N THR A 5 -24.24 -26.01 1.08
CA THR A 5 -25.04 -24.77 1.11
C THR A 5 -25.39 -24.33 -0.32
N ARG A 6 -26.55 -23.68 -0.52
CA ARG A 6 -26.99 -23.23 -1.86
C ARG A 6 -25.98 -22.27 -2.52
N ALA A 7 -25.35 -21.39 -1.74
CA ALA A 7 -24.28 -20.50 -2.22
C ALA A 7 -23.01 -21.28 -2.61
N GLY A 8 -22.60 -22.28 -1.83
CA GLY A 8 -21.48 -23.16 -2.16
C GLY A 8 -21.73 -24.05 -3.39
N LEU A 9 -22.99 -24.46 -3.62
CA LEU A 9 -23.39 -25.18 -4.83
C LEU A 9 -23.40 -24.25 -6.06
N ALA A 10 -23.94 -23.03 -5.94
CA ALA A 10 -23.95 -22.05 -7.01
C ALA A 10 -22.53 -21.61 -7.40
N GLY A 11 -21.66 -21.37 -6.42
CA GLY A 11 -20.24 -21.08 -6.64
C GLY A 11 -19.47 -22.25 -7.26
N ARG A 12 -19.75 -23.50 -6.85
CA ARG A 12 -19.17 -24.69 -7.49
C ARG A 12 -19.67 -24.88 -8.92
N ILE A 13 -20.94 -24.60 -9.21
CA ILE A 13 -21.51 -24.66 -10.55
C ILE A 13 -20.94 -23.55 -11.44
N LYS A 14 -20.76 -22.31 -10.93
CA LYS A 14 -20.09 -21.21 -11.64
C LYS A 14 -18.62 -21.59 -11.94
N ARG A 15 -17.89 -22.13 -10.96
CA ARG A 15 -16.52 -22.64 -11.14
C ARG A 15 -16.44 -23.76 -12.18
N LEU A 16 -17.33 -24.75 -12.12
CA LEU A 16 -17.39 -25.84 -13.11
C LEU A 16 -17.74 -25.29 -14.49
N ARG A 17 -18.66 -24.32 -14.61
CA ARG A 17 -19.02 -23.69 -15.89
C ARG A 17 -17.88 -22.86 -16.48
N ILE A 18 -17.13 -22.12 -15.66
CA ILE A 18 -15.95 -21.37 -16.12
C ILE A 18 -14.85 -22.37 -16.51
N ALA A 19 -14.48 -23.31 -15.63
CA ALA A 19 -13.44 -24.29 -15.91
C ALA A 19 -13.74 -25.21 -17.12
N VAL A 20 -15.01 -25.61 -17.31
CA VAL A 20 -15.45 -26.38 -18.48
C VAL A 20 -15.57 -25.48 -19.70
N GLY A 21 -16.12 -24.27 -19.57
CA GLY A 21 -16.21 -23.29 -20.65
C GLY A 21 -14.84 -22.90 -21.22
N THR A 22 -13.83 -22.73 -20.37
CA THR A 22 -12.44 -22.44 -20.74
C THR A 22 -11.68 -23.66 -21.26
N ARG A 23 -12.07 -24.89 -20.89
CA ARG A 23 -11.53 -26.13 -21.49
C ARG A 23 -12.13 -26.45 -22.86
N VAL A 24 -13.40 -26.08 -23.08
CA VAL A 24 -14.14 -26.34 -24.32
C VAL A 24 -13.93 -25.23 -25.35
N ALA A 25 -13.78 -23.97 -24.91
CA ALA A 25 -13.26 -22.90 -25.73
C ALA A 25 -11.74 -23.08 -25.84
N GLY A 26 -11.27 -23.68 -26.95
CA GLY A 26 -9.84 -23.77 -27.25
C GLY A 26 -9.15 -22.42 -27.01
N MET A 27 -7.89 -22.46 -26.55
CA MET A 27 -7.05 -21.30 -26.23
C MET A 27 -7.38 -20.13 -27.16
N ARG A 28 -8.14 -19.14 -26.67
CA ARG A 28 -8.16 -17.83 -27.32
C ARG A 28 -6.70 -17.37 -27.41
N PRO A 29 -6.28 -16.75 -28.52
CA PRO A 29 -4.88 -16.41 -28.71
C PRO A 29 -4.42 -15.57 -27.52
N ARG A 30 -3.24 -15.90 -26.98
CA ARG A 30 -2.47 -15.03 -26.09
C ARG A 30 -2.61 -13.59 -26.62
N ARG A 31 -2.86 -12.60 -25.75
CA ARG A 31 -2.76 -11.17 -26.15
C ARG A 31 -1.50 -11.04 -27.00
N VAL A 32 -1.67 -10.54 -28.23
CA VAL A 32 -0.59 -10.47 -29.20
C VAL A 32 0.48 -9.57 -28.61
N ASP A 33 1.69 -10.09 -28.39
CA ASP A 33 2.83 -9.28 -27.95
C ASP A 33 3.04 -8.19 -29.00
N SER A 34 2.80 -6.94 -28.61
CA SER A 34 2.98 -5.79 -29.49
C SER A 34 4.45 -5.57 -29.87
N GLY A 35 5.38 -6.21 -29.14
CA GLY A 35 6.81 -5.98 -29.27
C GLY A 35 7.23 -4.60 -28.80
N SER A 36 6.33 -3.82 -28.20
CA SER A 36 6.64 -2.50 -27.66
C SER A 36 7.56 -2.61 -26.44
N ARG A 37 8.20 -1.49 -26.10
CA ARG A 37 9.04 -1.37 -24.89
C ARG A 37 8.20 -1.44 -23.62
N THR A 38 6.97 -0.94 -23.68
CA THR A 38 6.02 -0.89 -22.56
C THR A 38 5.29 -2.21 -22.32
N SER A 39 5.24 -3.13 -23.30
CA SER A 39 4.46 -4.37 -23.21
C SER A 39 4.84 -5.24 -22.01
N LEU A 40 3.85 -5.90 -21.40
CA LEU A 40 4.05 -6.83 -20.29
C LEU A 40 5.02 -7.96 -20.68
N ALA A 41 4.95 -8.45 -21.92
CA ALA A 41 5.84 -9.50 -22.41
C ALA A 41 7.30 -9.04 -22.48
N THR A 42 7.55 -7.83 -22.99
CA THR A 42 8.90 -7.23 -23.00
C THR A 42 9.42 -7.01 -21.59
N TRP A 43 8.59 -6.50 -20.69
CA TRP A 43 8.93 -6.33 -19.28
C TRP A 43 9.29 -7.67 -18.61
N VAL A 44 8.43 -8.69 -18.70
CA VAL A 44 8.69 -10.03 -18.12
C VAL A 44 9.95 -10.66 -18.69
N ARG A 45 10.30 -10.41 -19.96
CA ARG A 45 11.57 -10.90 -20.55
C ARG A 45 12.79 -10.21 -19.92
N ARG A 46 12.73 -8.88 -19.74
CA ARG A 46 13.81 -8.08 -19.14
C ARG A 46 13.96 -8.33 -17.64
N ASP A 47 12.86 -8.60 -16.95
CA ASP A 47 12.82 -8.77 -15.48
C ASP A 47 13.42 -10.10 -14.99
N ARG A 48 13.90 -10.95 -15.91
CA ARG A 48 14.62 -12.20 -15.59
C ARG A 48 16.08 -11.91 -15.28
N GLY A 49 16.36 -11.27 -14.14
CA GLY A 49 17.74 -11.04 -13.70
C GLY A 49 17.89 -9.95 -12.64
N ARG A 50 19.15 -9.59 -12.33
CA ARG A 50 19.44 -8.44 -11.47
C ARG A 50 19.00 -7.17 -12.20
N ARG A 51 18.06 -6.43 -11.62
CA ARG A 51 17.69 -5.10 -12.12
C ARG A 51 18.87 -4.15 -11.97
N SER A 52 19.47 -3.76 -13.09
CA SER A 52 20.50 -2.71 -13.18
C SER A 52 19.90 -1.47 -13.85
N GLY A 53 20.36 -0.27 -13.46
CA GLY A 53 20.00 0.96 -14.18
C GLY A 53 18.60 1.52 -13.90
N THR A 54 18.05 1.32 -12.70
CA THR A 54 16.78 1.96 -12.28
C THR A 54 16.91 3.46 -12.01
N PHE A 55 18.13 3.92 -11.74
CA PHE A 55 18.57 5.31 -11.62
C PHE A 55 20.12 5.37 -11.77
N PRO A 56 20.71 6.54 -12.06
CA PRO A 56 22.17 6.69 -12.19
C PRO A 56 22.94 6.28 -10.92
N ASP A 57 23.98 5.44 -11.06
CA ASP A 57 24.73 4.93 -9.91
C ASP A 57 25.45 6.01 -9.10
N ALA A 58 25.83 7.12 -9.73
CA ALA A 58 26.44 8.27 -9.07
C ALA A 58 25.58 8.85 -7.94
N TRP A 59 24.25 8.70 -8.03
CA TRP A 59 23.33 9.21 -7.00
C TRP A 59 23.45 8.46 -5.67
N ARG A 60 23.92 7.20 -5.69
CA ARG A 60 24.06 6.36 -4.48
C ARG A 60 25.08 6.90 -3.49
N VAL A 61 26.05 7.67 -3.99
CA VAL A 61 27.17 8.25 -3.22
C VAL A 61 27.09 9.77 -3.17
N HIS A 62 25.93 10.34 -3.49
CA HIS A 62 25.74 11.78 -3.47
C HIS A 62 25.91 12.30 -2.02
N PRO A 63 26.78 13.31 -1.79
CA PRO A 63 27.21 13.69 -0.44
C PRO A 63 26.09 14.21 0.46
N ASN A 64 25.05 14.80 -0.12
CA ASN A 64 23.91 15.34 0.63
C ASN A 64 22.76 14.33 0.80
N LEU A 65 22.89 13.09 0.34
CA LEU A 65 21.82 12.09 0.38
C LEU A 65 22.20 10.85 1.22
N PRO A 66 21.24 10.24 1.94
CA PRO A 66 19.86 10.71 2.15
C PRO A 66 19.83 11.97 3.04
N PHE A 67 18.78 12.78 2.94
CA PHE A 67 18.58 13.88 3.89
C PHE A 67 18.28 13.32 5.28
N GLU A 68 19.04 13.74 6.30
CA GLU A 68 18.89 13.23 7.67
C GLU A 68 17.57 13.68 8.33
N GLN A 69 17.16 14.92 8.05
CA GLN A 69 15.92 15.51 8.56
C GLN A 69 15.11 16.09 7.41
N PRO A 70 14.35 15.24 6.68
CA PRO A 70 13.57 15.68 5.55
C PRO A 70 12.37 16.53 6.00
N SER A 71 12.03 17.52 5.18
CA SER A 71 10.80 18.31 5.29
C SER A 71 9.56 17.45 4.98
N ARG A 72 8.34 17.96 5.25
CA ARG A 72 7.10 17.28 4.82
C ARG A 72 6.78 17.49 3.34
N VAL A 73 7.34 18.54 2.76
CA VAL A 73 7.11 18.98 1.39
C VAL A 73 8.43 18.95 0.63
N ALA A 74 8.40 18.44 -0.60
CA ALA A 74 9.53 18.54 -1.53
C ALA A 74 9.17 19.35 -2.77
N VAL A 75 10.19 20.00 -3.33
CA VAL A 75 10.16 20.53 -4.68
C VAL A 75 11.03 19.63 -5.55
N LEU A 76 10.42 18.96 -6.53
CA LEU A 76 11.11 18.22 -7.57
C LEU A 76 11.21 19.11 -8.82
N MET A 77 12.40 19.65 -9.06
CA MET A 77 12.68 20.51 -10.20
C MET A 77 13.51 19.77 -11.25
N HIS A 78 13.03 19.72 -12.50
CA HIS A 78 13.86 19.25 -13.62
C HIS A 78 14.45 20.42 -14.41
N VAL A 79 15.76 20.42 -14.59
CA VAL A 79 16.51 21.49 -15.27
C VAL A 79 17.15 20.95 -16.54
N TYR A 80 16.70 21.47 -17.67
CA TYR A 80 17.30 21.30 -19.00
C TYR A 80 17.72 22.65 -19.61
N TYR A 81 17.03 23.75 -19.27
CA TYR A 81 17.33 25.13 -19.66
C TYR A 81 17.77 25.94 -18.41
N PRO A 82 19.08 25.95 -18.07
CA PRO A 82 19.58 26.60 -16.85
C PRO A 82 19.23 28.08 -16.72
N GLU A 83 19.10 28.78 -17.85
CA GLU A 83 18.76 30.20 -17.91
C GLU A 83 17.37 30.52 -17.32
N LEU A 84 16.46 29.54 -17.28
CA LEU A 84 15.11 29.68 -16.70
C LEU A 84 15.06 29.33 -15.22
N MET A 85 16.15 28.82 -14.64
CA MET A 85 16.16 28.33 -13.26
C MET A 85 16.04 29.47 -12.24
N GLY A 86 16.66 30.62 -12.48
CA GLY A 86 16.67 31.73 -11.52
C GLY A 86 15.27 32.25 -11.17
N GLU A 87 14.40 32.37 -12.18
CA GLU A 87 12.99 32.78 -12.00
C GLU A 87 12.23 31.75 -11.14
N LEU A 88 12.40 30.46 -11.43
CA LEU A 88 11.76 29.38 -10.66
C LEU A 88 12.21 29.36 -9.20
N LEU A 89 13.52 29.52 -8.95
CA LEU A 89 14.08 29.57 -7.60
C LEU A 89 13.53 30.76 -6.81
N GLN A 90 13.39 31.93 -7.45
CA GLN A 90 12.77 33.09 -6.84
C GLN A 90 11.32 32.83 -6.42
N GLN A 91 10.54 32.15 -7.28
CA GLN A 91 9.16 31.78 -6.96
C GLN A 91 9.07 30.71 -5.87
N ILE A 92 9.94 29.70 -5.90
CA ILE A 92 10.03 28.65 -4.86
C ILE A 92 10.33 29.26 -3.49
N SER A 93 11.14 30.33 -3.42
CA SER A 93 11.45 31.02 -2.16
C SER A 93 10.23 31.58 -1.42
N GLN A 94 9.07 31.67 -2.09
CA GLN A 94 7.83 32.19 -1.52
C GLN A 94 6.98 31.13 -0.80
N ILE A 95 7.39 29.85 -0.83
CA ILE A 95 6.65 28.77 -0.16
C ILE A 95 6.65 29.02 1.36
N PRO A 96 5.47 29.02 2.02
CA PRO A 96 5.30 29.44 3.42
C PRO A 96 5.71 28.37 4.46
N VAL A 97 6.32 27.28 4.02
CA VAL A 97 6.75 26.15 4.85
C VAL A 97 8.12 25.68 4.40
N ASP A 98 8.81 24.98 5.30
CA ASP A 98 10.07 24.32 4.98
C ASP A 98 9.90 23.28 3.87
N VAL A 99 10.78 23.32 2.87
CA VAL A 99 10.84 22.37 1.76
C VAL A 99 12.23 21.80 1.56
N ASP A 100 12.29 20.62 0.96
CA ASP A 100 13.52 20.07 0.42
C ASP A 100 13.52 20.19 -1.11
N LEU A 101 14.62 20.69 -1.68
CA LEU A 101 14.78 20.89 -3.11
C LEU A 101 15.58 19.75 -3.74
N ILE A 102 14.92 18.95 -4.57
CA ILE A 102 15.55 17.89 -5.36
C ILE A 102 15.56 18.34 -6.82
N VAL A 103 16.75 18.56 -7.36
CA VAL A 103 16.94 19.03 -8.73
C VAL A 103 17.50 17.89 -9.57
N THR A 104 16.85 17.55 -10.68
CA THR A 104 17.45 16.68 -11.70
C THR A 104 18.02 17.56 -12.81
N ASN A 105 19.31 17.40 -13.10
CA ASN A 105 20.04 18.22 -14.05
C ASN A 105 20.37 17.42 -15.31
N SER A 106 19.83 17.84 -16.45
CA SER A 106 20.12 17.25 -17.76
C SER A 106 20.75 18.24 -18.74
N SER A 107 21.10 19.46 -18.28
CA SER A 107 21.69 20.50 -19.12
C SER A 107 23.16 20.23 -19.46
N GLY A 108 23.85 19.43 -18.64
CA GLY A 108 25.30 19.18 -18.75
C GLY A 108 26.16 20.34 -18.25
N THR A 109 25.58 21.32 -17.56
CA THR A 109 26.27 22.45 -16.93
C THR A 109 26.09 22.40 -15.42
N ASP A 110 27.11 22.82 -14.66
CA ASP A 110 26.93 23.06 -13.23
C ASP A 110 25.91 24.19 -13.00
N LEU A 111 24.94 23.95 -12.13
CA LEU A 111 23.83 24.86 -11.88
C LEU A 111 24.16 25.94 -10.84
N GLY A 112 25.13 25.70 -9.93
CA GLY A 112 25.57 26.71 -8.96
C GLY A 112 24.44 27.33 -8.13
N ILE A 113 23.53 26.53 -7.57
CA ILE A 113 22.37 27.00 -6.80
C ILE A 113 22.82 27.70 -5.51
N ASP A 114 22.48 28.98 -5.37
CA ASP A 114 22.70 29.77 -4.16
C ASP A 114 21.62 29.48 -3.11
N VAL A 115 21.89 28.53 -2.22
CA VAL A 115 20.94 28.08 -1.18
C VAL A 115 20.65 29.19 -0.17
N ASP A 116 21.60 30.10 0.08
CA ASP A 116 21.42 31.20 1.04
C ASP A 116 20.33 32.19 0.58
N SER A 117 20.04 32.22 -0.72
CA SER A 117 18.95 33.01 -1.31
C SER A 117 17.56 32.37 -1.17
N LEU A 118 17.47 31.15 -0.64
CA LEU A 118 16.25 30.33 -0.57
C LEU A 118 15.87 30.01 0.88
N PRO A 119 15.29 30.96 1.64
CA PRO A 119 15.10 30.82 3.09
C PRO A 119 14.15 29.69 3.51
N CYS A 120 13.24 29.24 2.64
CA CYS A 120 12.34 28.11 2.91
C CYS A 120 12.96 26.74 2.59
N VAL A 121 14.13 26.69 1.94
CA VAL A 121 14.76 25.45 1.50
C VAL A 121 15.73 24.95 2.57
N ARG A 122 15.43 23.79 3.16
CA ARG A 122 16.27 23.19 4.22
C ARG A 122 17.40 22.34 3.66
N ASN A 123 17.08 21.53 2.65
CA ASN A 123 18.01 20.58 2.05
C ASN A 123 18.00 20.72 0.52
N VAL A 124 19.17 20.54 -0.11
CA VAL A 124 19.32 20.59 -1.57
C VAL A 124 20.14 19.40 -2.09
N ALA A 125 19.65 18.75 -3.13
CA ALA A 125 20.40 17.78 -3.91
C ALA A 125 20.26 18.07 -5.41
N VAL A 126 21.41 18.15 -6.11
CA VAL A 126 21.46 18.29 -7.57
C VAL A 126 21.93 16.96 -8.16
N LEU A 127 21.07 16.37 -8.99
CA LEU A 127 21.18 15.00 -9.47
C LEU A 127 21.42 15.00 -10.99
N GLU A 128 22.67 14.79 -11.38
CA GLU A 128 23.06 14.70 -12.79
C GLU A 128 22.40 13.50 -13.47
N CYS A 129 21.76 13.73 -14.63
CA CYS A 129 21.13 12.70 -15.44
C CYS A 129 21.28 12.98 -16.93
N ALA A 130 21.14 11.93 -17.75
CA ALA A 130 21.07 12.09 -19.20
C ALA A 130 19.77 12.79 -19.60
N ASN A 131 19.81 13.59 -20.68
CA ASN A 131 18.61 14.09 -21.35
C ASN A 131 17.91 12.94 -22.10
N HIS A 132 17.08 12.18 -21.39
CA HIS A 132 16.33 11.04 -21.92
C HIS A 132 15.01 10.90 -21.17
N GLY A 133 13.90 10.71 -21.88
CA GLY A 133 12.56 10.64 -21.29
C GLY A 133 12.10 11.99 -20.73
N ARG A 134 12.69 13.09 -21.20
CA ARG A 134 12.43 14.48 -20.80
C ARG A 134 12.47 14.65 -19.28
N ASP A 135 11.48 15.30 -18.67
CA ASP A 135 11.36 15.44 -17.21
C ASP A 135 10.78 14.20 -16.51
N ILE A 136 10.23 13.24 -17.27
CA ILE A 136 9.51 12.09 -16.74
C ILE A 136 10.45 10.97 -16.29
N LEU A 137 11.42 10.55 -17.12
CA LEU A 137 12.38 9.51 -16.72
C LEU A 137 13.28 9.96 -15.55
N PRO A 138 13.77 11.23 -15.49
CA PRO A 138 14.44 11.74 -14.31
C PRO A 138 13.56 11.66 -13.05
N MET A 139 12.28 12.07 -13.13
CA MET A 139 11.33 11.88 -12.01
C MET A 139 11.21 10.41 -11.62
N ILE A 140 11.02 9.50 -12.58
CA ILE A 140 10.95 8.05 -12.32
C ILE A 140 12.24 7.54 -11.66
N SER A 141 13.39 8.07 -12.04
CA SER A 141 14.68 7.71 -11.42
C SER A 141 14.74 8.17 -9.97
N VAL A 142 14.24 9.38 -9.65
CA VAL A 142 14.16 9.89 -8.27
C VAL A 142 13.20 9.05 -7.43
N VAL A 143 12.05 8.66 -8.00
CA VAL A 143 11.11 7.70 -7.40
C VAL A 143 11.79 6.36 -7.13
N ASN A 144 12.46 5.78 -8.13
CA ASN A 144 13.16 4.50 -8.00
C ASN A 144 14.31 4.54 -6.98
N ALA A 145 14.95 5.69 -6.80
CA ALA A 145 15.98 5.91 -5.78
C ALA A 145 15.41 6.05 -4.36
N GLY A 146 14.07 6.18 -4.21
CA GLY A 146 13.43 6.39 -2.91
C GLY A 146 13.62 7.78 -2.32
N LEU A 147 14.08 8.72 -3.14
CA LEU A 147 14.33 10.08 -2.70
C LEU A 147 13.05 10.85 -2.42
N LEU A 148 11.91 10.43 -2.98
CA LEU A 148 10.61 11.04 -2.69
C LEU A 148 9.87 10.39 -1.51
N ASP A 149 10.30 9.21 -1.03
CA ASP A 149 9.57 8.42 -0.04
C ASP A 149 9.25 9.19 1.27
N PRO A 150 10.08 10.13 1.77
CA PRO A 150 9.78 10.88 3.00
C PRO A 150 8.60 11.88 2.92
N TYR A 151 8.24 12.37 1.73
CA TYR A 151 7.37 13.55 1.60
C TYR A 151 5.87 13.22 1.55
N GLU A 152 5.07 14.10 2.17
CA GLU A 152 3.61 14.09 2.12
C GLU A 152 3.09 14.81 0.88
N LEU A 153 3.69 15.94 0.52
CA LEU A 153 3.37 16.71 -0.69
C LEU A 153 4.61 16.95 -1.54
N ILE A 154 4.40 17.04 -2.85
CA ILE A 154 5.45 17.31 -3.82
C ILE A 154 4.96 18.39 -4.78
N LEU A 155 5.72 19.47 -4.91
CA LEU A 155 5.63 20.38 -6.05
C LEU A 155 6.57 19.86 -7.13
N LYS A 156 6.01 19.50 -8.29
CA LYS A 156 6.79 19.12 -9.47
C LYS A 156 6.79 20.29 -10.46
N VAL A 157 7.98 20.74 -10.84
CA VAL A 157 8.20 21.83 -11.82
C VAL A 157 9.38 21.50 -12.73
N HIS A 158 9.51 22.20 -13.85
CA HIS A 158 10.67 22.05 -14.72
C HIS A 158 10.94 23.29 -15.56
N THR A 159 12.18 23.45 -16.04
CA THR A 159 12.53 24.49 -17.01
C THR A 159 11.99 24.07 -18.38
N LYS A 160 10.81 24.56 -18.76
CA LYS A 160 10.15 24.24 -20.03
C LYS A 160 10.42 25.32 -21.07
N ASN A 161 10.80 24.94 -22.27
CA ASN A 161 10.82 25.84 -23.42
C ASN A 161 10.17 25.11 -24.62
N SER A 162 8.87 25.30 -24.82
CA SER A 162 8.10 24.60 -25.88
C SER A 162 8.12 25.39 -27.19
N THR A 163 9.28 25.46 -27.84
CA THR A 163 9.47 26.21 -29.09
C THR A 163 8.54 25.78 -30.23
N TRP A 164 8.15 24.51 -30.28
CA TRP A 164 7.24 23.96 -31.31
C TRP A 164 5.80 24.49 -31.23
N ARG A 165 5.37 25.00 -30.07
CA ARG A 165 3.98 25.42 -29.84
C ARG A 165 3.64 26.70 -30.59
N ALA A 166 4.64 27.52 -30.90
CA ALA A 166 4.49 28.74 -31.69
C ALA A 166 4.01 28.47 -33.13
N ASP A 167 4.23 27.25 -33.65
CA ASP A 167 3.90 26.85 -35.03
C ASP A 167 2.66 25.93 -35.12
N HIS A 168 1.92 25.71 -34.01
CA HIS A 168 0.82 24.74 -33.98
C HIS A 168 -0.56 25.37 -34.25
N GLU A 169 -1.24 24.95 -35.32
CA GLU A 169 -2.49 25.57 -35.81
C GLU A 169 -3.70 25.50 -34.84
N LEU A 170 -3.67 24.59 -33.86
CA LEU A 170 -4.80 24.30 -32.96
C LEU A 170 -4.58 24.73 -31.49
N LEU A 171 -3.38 25.18 -31.13
CA LEU A 171 -3.06 25.59 -29.75
C LEU A 171 -2.75 27.08 -29.75
N ASN A 172 -3.48 27.85 -28.95
CA ASN A 172 -3.21 29.28 -28.80
C ASN A 172 -2.00 29.50 -27.87
N GLY A 173 -1.16 30.48 -28.20
CA GLY A 173 -0.07 30.98 -27.36
C GLY A 173 1.30 30.33 -27.60
N SER A 174 2.35 31.03 -27.14
CA SER A 174 3.74 30.57 -27.21
C SER A 174 4.06 29.56 -26.11
N GLY A 175 5.15 28.81 -26.27
CA GLY A 175 5.65 27.92 -25.22
C GLY A 175 6.08 28.65 -23.93
N ALA A 176 6.38 29.94 -24.00
CA ALA A 176 6.71 30.78 -22.85
C ALA A 176 5.44 31.20 -22.09
N GLU A 177 4.39 31.62 -22.79
CA GLU A 177 3.08 31.95 -22.21
C GLU A 177 2.49 30.74 -21.47
N TRP A 178 2.56 29.55 -22.09
CA TRP A 178 2.07 28.33 -21.45
C TRP A 178 2.87 27.96 -20.18
N ARG A 179 4.17 28.28 -20.12
CA ARG A 179 4.98 28.08 -18.91
C ARG A 179 4.57 29.08 -17.83
N GLU A 180 4.42 30.36 -18.17
CA GLU A 180 4.00 31.42 -17.26
C GLU A 180 2.64 31.10 -16.62
N GLU A 181 1.68 30.58 -17.40
CA GLU A 181 0.39 30.12 -16.87
C GLU A 181 0.53 29.07 -15.75
N PHE A 182 1.44 28.10 -15.90
CA PHE A 182 1.70 27.12 -14.83
C PHE A 182 2.33 27.76 -13.59
N LEU A 183 3.33 28.60 -13.79
CA LEU A 183 4.05 29.22 -12.68
C LEU A 183 3.15 30.20 -11.92
N ASP A 184 2.32 30.95 -12.63
CA ASP A 184 1.34 31.83 -12.02
C ASP A 184 0.30 31.04 -11.22
N ALA A 185 -0.25 29.96 -11.78
CA ALA A 185 -1.23 29.14 -11.08
C ALA A 185 -0.65 28.42 -9.84
N LEU A 186 0.59 27.95 -9.90
CA LEU A 186 1.17 27.08 -8.87
C LEU A 186 2.07 27.81 -7.86
N LEU A 187 2.60 28.98 -8.21
CA LEU A 187 3.69 29.66 -7.49
C LEU A 187 3.61 31.20 -7.49
N SER A 188 2.60 31.85 -8.07
CA SER A 188 2.54 33.33 -8.22
C SER A 188 2.75 34.17 -6.96
N SER A 189 2.34 33.68 -5.79
CA SER A 189 2.43 34.41 -4.51
C SER A 189 2.39 33.46 -3.31
N THR A 190 2.93 33.90 -2.17
CA THR A 190 2.79 33.18 -0.89
C THR A 190 1.32 32.89 -0.55
N GLN A 191 0.41 33.84 -0.73
CA GLN A 191 -1.02 33.64 -0.45
C GLN A 191 -1.64 32.57 -1.36
N ASN A 192 -1.21 32.53 -2.63
CA ASN A 192 -1.64 31.49 -3.55
C ASN A 192 -1.18 30.09 -3.09
N ILE A 193 0.08 29.97 -2.68
CA ILE A 193 0.65 28.71 -2.20
C ILE A 193 0.00 28.29 -0.88
N GLU A 194 -0.24 29.22 0.05
CA GLU A 194 -0.98 28.96 1.28
C GLU A 194 -2.38 28.39 1.00
N HIS A 195 -3.08 28.93 -0.01
CA HIS A 195 -4.38 28.42 -0.44
C HIS A 195 -4.29 26.97 -0.94
N ILE A 196 -3.30 26.65 -1.79
CA ILE A 196 -3.09 25.29 -2.31
C ILE A 196 -2.81 24.31 -1.17
N LEU A 197 -1.88 24.67 -0.28
CA LEU A 197 -1.53 23.85 0.89
C LEU A 197 -2.74 23.69 1.84
N ALA A 198 -3.53 24.74 2.06
CA ALA A 198 -4.76 24.66 2.85
C ALA A 198 -5.79 23.72 2.23
N ALA A 199 -5.94 23.71 0.89
CA ALA A 199 -6.83 22.78 0.19
C ALA A 199 -6.38 21.33 0.40
N PHE A 200 -5.10 21.00 0.22
CA PHE A 200 -4.59 19.65 0.49
C PHE A 200 -4.78 19.22 1.95
N ALA A 201 -4.58 20.14 2.90
CA ALA A 201 -4.76 19.86 4.32
C ALA A 201 -6.24 19.63 4.71
N GLY A 202 -7.17 20.27 4.00
CA GLY A 202 -8.61 20.18 4.26
C GLY A 202 -9.33 19.08 3.48
N GLU A 203 -8.76 18.63 2.37
CA GLU A 203 -9.39 17.69 1.43
C GLU A 203 -8.56 16.41 1.23
N PRO A 204 -8.82 15.34 2.01
CA PRO A 204 -8.09 14.06 1.91
C PRO A 204 -8.19 13.34 0.56
N ASN A 205 -9.12 13.75 -0.31
CA ASN A 205 -9.28 13.20 -1.65
C ASN A 205 -8.66 14.07 -2.76
N LEU A 206 -8.15 15.28 -2.45
CA LEU A 206 -7.43 16.11 -3.42
C LEU A 206 -6.06 15.49 -3.73
N GLY A 207 -5.86 14.96 -4.93
CA GLY A 207 -4.63 14.26 -5.31
C GLY A 207 -3.61 15.14 -6.00
N VAL A 208 -4.05 15.91 -6.98
CA VAL A 208 -3.19 16.73 -7.84
C VAL A 208 -3.84 18.10 -8.06
N VAL A 209 -3.04 19.16 -8.04
CA VAL A 209 -3.44 20.52 -8.44
C VAL A 209 -2.55 20.98 -9.58
N THR A 210 -3.15 21.36 -10.69
CA THR A 210 -2.49 21.90 -11.90
C THR A 210 -3.06 23.27 -12.26
N ALA A 211 -2.51 23.88 -13.32
CA ALA A 211 -3.00 25.16 -13.84
C ALA A 211 -4.39 25.05 -14.46
N ASP A 212 -5.08 26.19 -14.54
CA ASP A 212 -6.41 26.27 -15.16
C ASP A 212 -6.34 25.88 -16.65
N GLY A 213 -7.34 25.12 -17.11
CA GLY A 213 -7.37 24.55 -18.46
C GLY A 213 -6.36 23.43 -18.72
N SER A 214 -5.59 22.99 -17.71
CA SER A 214 -4.54 21.96 -17.87
C SER A 214 -4.95 20.57 -17.34
N ALA A 215 -6.14 20.42 -16.76
CA ALA A 215 -6.71 19.12 -16.38
C ALA A 215 -7.51 18.52 -17.56
N LEU A 216 -6.80 17.84 -18.48
CA LEU A 216 -7.33 17.44 -19.78
C LEU A 216 -8.09 16.10 -19.78
N GLY A 217 -9.04 15.95 -20.71
CA GLY A 217 -9.95 14.81 -20.85
C GLY A 217 -9.58 13.77 -21.92
N PRO A 218 -10.50 12.82 -22.22
CA PRO A 218 -10.32 11.71 -23.18
C PRO A 218 -9.97 12.13 -24.61
N GLU A 219 -10.33 13.34 -25.02
CA GLU A 219 -10.01 13.91 -26.32
C GLU A 219 -8.49 14.14 -26.52
N PHE A 220 -7.69 14.06 -25.45
CA PHE A 220 -6.24 14.26 -25.45
C PHE A 220 -5.43 12.95 -25.33
N TRP A 221 -6.02 11.80 -25.67
CA TRP A 221 -5.27 10.53 -25.69
C TRP A 221 -4.06 10.54 -26.62
N GLY A 222 -4.18 11.16 -27.80
CA GLY A 222 -3.12 11.16 -28.81
C GLY A 222 -2.66 9.74 -29.17
N GLY A 223 -1.35 9.56 -29.35
CA GLY A 223 -0.72 8.26 -29.60
C GLY A 223 -0.52 7.37 -28.37
N ASP A 224 -0.93 7.81 -27.17
CA ASP A 224 -0.44 7.24 -25.90
C ASP A 224 -1.33 6.17 -25.27
N GLU A 225 -2.57 6.03 -25.71
CA GLU A 225 -3.56 5.12 -25.10
C GLU A 225 -3.01 3.68 -24.99
N ARG A 226 -2.37 3.20 -26.05
CA ARG A 226 -1.80 1.86 -26.09
C ARG A 226 -0.69 1.68 -25.05
N ALA A 227 0.24 2.63 -24.97
CA ALA A 227 1.34 2.56 -24.02
C ALA A 227 0.82 2.66 -22.57
N ALA A 228 -0.13 3.55 -22.30
CA ALA A 228 -0.78 3.65 -20.99
C ALA A 228 -1.47 2.34 -20.59
N ARG A 229 -2.22 1.73 -21.52
CA ARG A 229 -2.87 0.41 -21.31
C ARG A 229 -1.84 -0.67 -20.98
N GLU A 230 -0.77 -0.78 -21.76
CA GLU A 230 0.29 -1.77 -21.55
C GLU A 230 1.02 -1.58 -20.22
N LEU A 231 1.20 -0.34 -19.76
CA LEU A 231 1.80 -0.04 -18.45
C LEU A 231 0.86 -0.41 -17.30
N LEU A 232 -0.44 -0.15 -17.41
CA LEU A 232 -1.45 -0.51 -16.40
C LEU A 232 -1.59 -2.03 -16.22
N GLU A 233 -1.34 -2.81 -17.27
CA GLU A 233 -1.26 -4.28 -17.15
C GLU A 233 -0.21 -4.73 -16.13
N ARG A 234 0.89 -3.97 -15.97
CA ARG A 234 1.92 -4.27 -14.95
C ARG A 234 1.40 -4.10 -13.52
N LEU A 235 0.28 -3.42 -13.30
CA LEU A 235 -0.41 -3.31 -12.01
C LEU A 235 -1.65 -4.19 -11.92
N GLY A 236 -1.97 -4.93 -12.98
CA GLY A 236 -3.21 -5.70 -13.09
C GLY A 236 -4.45 -4.83 -13.20
N LEU A 237 -4.30 -3.59 -13.67
CA LEU A 237 -5.39 -2.63 -13.86
C LEU A 237 -5.90 -2.66 -15.31
N GLU A 238 -7.19 -2.42 -15.48
CA GLU A 238 -7.83 -2.26 -16.78
C GLU A 238 -8.04 -0.77 -17.09
N LEU A 239 -7.66 -0.34 -18.29
CA LEU A 239 -7.86 1.04 -18.72
C LEU A 239 -9.29 1.25 -19.26
N ASP A 240 -10.02 2.18 -18.64
CA ASP A 240 -11.18 2.85 -19.22
C ASP A 240 -10.73 4.13 -19.96
N PRO A 241 -10.73 4.15 -21.31
CA PRO A 241 -10.29 5.32 -22.07
C PRO A 241 -11.22 6.52 -21.89
N SER A 242 -12.49 6.29 -21.56
CA SER A 242 -13.49 7.35 -21.47
C SER A 242 -13.42 8.16 -20.18
N ALA A 243 -12.72 7.64 -19.17
CA ALA A 243 -12.57 8.26 -17.86
C ALA A 243 -11.26 9.05 -17.70
N LEU A 244 -10.51 9.27 -18.78
CA LEU A 244 -9.23 9.98 -18.72
C LEU A 244 -9.44 11.39 -18.18
N ARG A 245 -8.71 11.72 -17.10
CA ARG A 245 -8.48 13.08 -16.63
C ARG A 245 -7.09 13.19 -16.05
N PHE A 246 -6.23 14.06 -16.58
CA PHE A 246 -4.82 14.10 -16.19
C PHE A 246 -4.22 15.51 -16.20
N PRO A 247 -3.18 15.78 -15.38
CA PRO A 247 -2.50 17.07 -15.35
C PRO A 247 -1.51 17.18 -16.52
N SER A 248 -1.94 17.80 -17.61
CA SER A 248 -1.06 18.00 -18.77
C SER A 248 0.09 18.95 -18.46
N GLY A 249 1.20 18.80 -19.17
CA GLY A 249 2.34 19.70 -19.08
C GLY A 249 3.32 19.39 -17.95
N SER A 250 3.04 18.37 -17.12
CA SER A 250 3.94 17.81 -16.09
C SER A 250 4.44 18.80 -15.02
N MET A 251 3.64 19.84 -14.72
CA MET A 251 3.84 20.74 -13.58
C MET A 251 2.59 20.76 -12.70
N TYR A 252 2.75 20.47 -11.41
CA TYR A 252 1.63 20.35 -10.48
C TYR A 252 2.11 20.23 -9.02
N TRP A 253 1.22 20.56 -8.10
CA TRP A 253 1.29 20.08 -6.71
C TRP A 253 0.59 18.71 -6.63
N THR A 254 1.13 17.77 -5.85
CA THR A 254 0.56 16.44 -5.72
C THR A 254 0.81 15.80 -4.36
N ARG A 255 -0.08 14.91 -3.94
CA ARG A 255 0.18 13.96 -2.85
C ARG A 255 1.38 13.11 -3.21
N GLY A 256 2.39 13.09 -2.34
CA GLY A 256 3.65 12.37 -2.59
C GLY A 256 3.43 10.91 -2.95
N PHE A 257 2.41 10.28 -2.35
CA PHE A 257 1.98 8.92 -2.64
C PHE A 257 1.80 8.62 -4.13
N LEU A 258 1.23 9.56 -4.91
CA LEU A 258 0.96 9.34 -6.34
C LEU A 258 2.24 9.14 -7.14
N LEU A 259 3.29 9.93 -6.88
CA LEU A 259 4.56 9.77 -7.56
C LEU A 259 5.35 8.59 -6.99
N GLN A 260 5.37 8.42 -5.67
CA GLN A 260 6.04 7.31 -4.99
C GLN A 260 5.53 5.94 -5.47
N GLY A 261 4.22 5.83 -5.71
CA GLY A 261 3.58 4.61 -6.20
C GLY A 261 4.01 4.18 -7.60
N LEU A 262 4.52 5.10 -8.44
CA LEU A 262 4.96 4.81 -9.83
C LEU A 262 6.07 3.76 -9.87
N ARG A 263 6.83 3.60 -8.77
CA ARG A 263 7.79 2.51 -8.58
C ARG A 263 7.21 1.12 -8.89
N SER A 264 5.92 0.92 -8.63
CA SER A 264 5.23 -0.35 -8.88
C SER A 264 5.22 -0.75 -10.36
N LEU A 265 5.40 0.20 -11.28
CA LEU A 265 5.55 -0.04 -12.72
C LEU A 265 6.93 -0.58 -13.09
N SER A 266 7.91 -0.44 -12.18
CA SER A 266 9.30 -0.88 -12.35
C SER A 266 9.93 -0.35 -13.65
N LEU A 267 9.65 0.92 -13.95
CA LEU A 267 10.15 1.59 -15.15
C LEU A 267 11.65 1.85 -15.06
N THR A 268 12.33 1.70 -16.19
CA THR A 268 13.76 1.95 -16.39
C THR A 268 13.98 2.75 -17.67
N ALA A 269 15.20 3.21 -17.93
CA ALA A 269 15.53 3.90 -19.19
C ALA A 269 15.18 3.05 -20.44
N ASP A 270 15.26 1.72 -20.36
CA ASP A 270 14.95 0.82 -21.49
C ASP A 270 13.48 0.83 -21.92
N ASP A 271 12.59 1.30 -21.05
CA ASP A 271 11.17 1.49 -21.33
C ASP A 271 10.94 2.76 -22.17
N PHE A 272 11.85 3.74 -22.13
CA PHE A 272 11.70 5.02 -22.82
C PHE A 272 12.36 5.02 -24.21
N GLU A 273 11.77 5.76 -25.13
CA GLU A 273 12.28 5.98 -26.47
C GLU A 273 13.51 6.90 -26.44
N PRO A 274 14.51 6.72 -27.33
CA PRO A 274 15.57 7.72 -27.52
C PRO A 274 15.00 9.07 -27.95
N GLU A 275 15.61 10.18 -27.51
CA GLU A 275 15.20 11.52 -27.92
C GLU A 275 15.48 11.76 -29.40
N ALA A 276 14.43 12.03 -30.18
CA ALA A 276 14.48 12.25 -31.63
C ALA A 276 13.52 13.37 -32.09
N GLY A 277 13.10 14.26 -31.18
CA GLY A 277 12.17 15.36 -31.49
C GLY A 277 10.71 14.93 -31.60
N GLN A 278 10.34 13.79 -31.01
CA GLN A 278 8.95 13.34 -30.94
C GLN A 278 8.09 14.37 -30.22
N VAL A 279 6.86 14.58 -30.68
CA VAL A 279 5.90 15.52 -30.07
C VAL A 279 4.80 14.83 -29.26
N ASP A 280 4.55 13.54 -29.51
CA ASP A 280 3.51 12.72 -28.86
C ASP A 280 3.84 11.21 -28.98
N GLY A 281 3.09 10.33 -28.31
CA GLY A 281 3.17 8.87 -28.55
C GLY A 281 4.37 8.17 -27.92
N THR A 282 4.87 8.66 -26.78
CA THR A 282 6.07 8.13 -26.11
C THR A 282 5.73 7.65 -24.71
N THR A 283 6.61 6.85 -24.12
CA THR A 283 6.44 6.36 -22.73
C THR A 283 6.34 7.52 -21.73
N ALA A 284 7.03 8.64 -21.98
CA ALA A 284 6.91 9.83 -21.15
C ALA A 284 5.49 10.41 -21.13
N HIS A 285 4.86 10.55 -22.31
CA HIS A 285 3.49 11.05 -22.42
C HIS A 285 2.46 10.07 -21.85
N ALA A 286 2.70 8.76 -22.02
CA ALA A 286 1.87 7.74 -21.39
C ALA A 286 1.91 7.85 -19.86
N VAL A 287 3.09 8.01 -19.26
CA VAL A 287 3.25 8.20 -17.80
C VAL A 287 2.61 9.50 -17.32
N GLU A 288 2.64 10.58 -18.09
CA GLU A 288 1.92 11.82 -17.77
C GLU A 288 0.41 11.57 -17.60
N ARG A 289 -0.20 10.78 -18.50
CA ARG A 289 -1.61 10.36 -18.39
C ARG A 289 -1.85 9.43 -17.20
N LEU A 290 -0.88 8.55 -16.89
CA LEU A 290 -0.98 7.64 -15.76
C LEU A 290 -1.09 8.37 -14.42
N VAL A 291 -0.51 9.57 -14.25
CA VAL A 291 -0.66 10.34 -13.00
C VAL A 291 -2.14 10.58 -12.68
N GLY A 292 -2.93 10.96 -13.69
CA GLY A 292 -4.36 11.16 -13.54
C GLY A 292 -5.16 9.87 -13.35
N ILE A 293 -4.84 8.83 -14.14
CA ILE A 293 -5.50 7.53 -14.06
C ILE A 293 -5.27 6.87 -12.68
N LEU A 294 -4.04 6.94 -12.18
CA LEU A 294 -3.67 6.37 -10.89
C LEU A 294 -4.18 7.23 -9.73
N ALA A 295 -4.36 8.55 -9.93
CA ALA A 295 -5.12 9.37 -8.99
C ALA A 295 -6.56 8.87 -8.86
N ALA A 296 -7.26 8.68 -9.98
CA ALA A 296 -8.63 8.15 -9.95
C ALA A 296 -8.70 6.75 -9.31
N GLU A 297 -7.77 5.84 -9.66
CA GLU A 297 -7.69 4.50 -9.07
C GLU A 297 -7.48 4.55 -7.54
N ALA A 298 -6.74 5.55 -7.05
CA ALA A 298 -6.50 5.81 -5.64
C ALA A 298 -7.68 6.49 -4.91
N GLY A 299 -8.78 6.79 -5.61
CA GLY A 299 -9.89 7.57 -5.07
C GLY A 299 -9.51 9.04 -4.84
N LEU A 300 -8.55 9.54 -5.62
CA LEU A 300 -8.07 10.92 -5.58
C LEU A 300 -8.51 11.68 -6.83
N ARG A 301 -8.69 13.00 -6.70
CA ARG A 301 -9.04 13.89 -7.82
C ARG A 301 -7.83 14.69 -8.30
N VAL A 302 -7.74 14.88 -9.61
CA VAL A 302 -6.94 15.95 -10.23
C VAL A 302 -7.77 17.22 -10.17
N GLU A 303 -7.21 18.39 -9.98
CA GLU A 303 -7.95 19.64 -10.07
C GLU A 303 -7.15 20.79 -10.63
N GLU A 304 -7.90 21.79 -11.06
CA GLU A 304 -7.38 23.08 -11.49
C GLU A 304 -7.37 24.05 -10.31
N ARG A 305 -6.39 24.96 -10.33
CA ARG A 305 -6.17 25.91 -9.25
C ARG A 305 -7.41 26.74 -8.92
N SER A 306 -8.13 27.24 -9.92
CA SER A 306 -9.31 28.11 -9.73
C SER A 306 -10.49 27.42 -9.03
N LEU A 307 -10.50 26.08 -9.00
CA LEU A 307 -11.59 25.28 -8.43
C LEU A 307 -11.32 24.83 -6.99
N LEU A 308 -10.21 25.25 -6.38
CA LEU A 308 -9.86 24.85 -5.02
C LEU A 308 -10.68 25.59 -3.96
N GLU A 309 -10.98 24.87 -2.89
CA GLU A 309 -11.53 25.43 -1.67
C GLU A 309 -10.51 25.26 -0.53
N ALA A 310 -9.93 26.35 -0.04
CA ALA A 310 -9.02 26.33 1.10
C ALA A 310 -9.77 26.11 2.43
N THR A 311 -9.96 24.84 2.79
CA THR A 311 -10.69 24.45 4.02
C THR A 311 -9.79 24.05 5.20
N GLY A 312 -8.52 23.75 4.94
CA GLY A 312 -7.51 23.39 5.95
C GLY A 312 -6.57 24.53 6.34
N SER A 313 -5.46 24.18 7.00
CA SER A 313 -4.39 25.11 7.37
C SER A 313 -3.06 24.69 6.74
N PRO A 314 -2.33 25.59 6.07
CA PRO A 314 -1.05 25.27 5.42
C PRO A 314 0.03 24.90 6.45
N GLN A 315 -0.08 25.39 7.69
CA GLN A 315 0.84 25.05 8.78
C GLN A 315 0.83 23.56 9.13
N ARG A 316 -0.15 22.77 8.67
CA ARG A 316 -0.13 21.30 8.76
C ARG A 316 1.14 20.69 8.17
N TYR A 317 1.76 21.35 7.20
CA TYR A 317 2.96 20.89 6.53
C TYR A 317 4.26 21.45 7.11
N ALA A 318 4.19 22.29 8.15
CA ALA A 318 5.39 22.67 8.88
C ALA A 318 6.03 21.45 9.55
N ILE A 319 7.37 21.42 9.63
CA ILE A 319 8.14 20.28 10.12
C ILE A 319 7.71 19.86 11.55
N ASP A 320 7.47 20.86 12.40
CA ASP A 320 7.12 20.69 13.83
C ASP A 320 5.61 20.59 14.09
N ALA A 321 4.76 20.62 13.06
CA ALA A 321 3.32 20.56 13.26
C ALA A 321 2.89 19.20 13.86
N PRO A 322 1.91 19.15 14.77
CA PRO A 322 1.43 17.87 15.30
C PRO A 322 0.90 16.97 14.18
N GLU A 323 1.15 15.67 14.28
CA GLU A 323 0.65 14.70 13.31
C GLU A 323 -0.86 14.50 13.52
N ALA A 324 -1.68 15.04 12.61
CA ALA A 324 -3.10 14.74 12.58
C ALA A 324 -3.32 13.31 12.06
N ARG A 325 -4.10 12.50 12.79
CA ARG A 325 -4.41 11.12 12.42
C ARG A 325 -5.90 10.93 12.17
N ARG A 326 -6.24 10.53 10.94
CA ARG A 326 -7.62 10.20 10.55
C ARG A 326 -8.06 8.86 11.11
N ILE A 327 -7.13 7.91 11.24
CA ILE A 327 -7.34 6.56 11.76
C ILE A 327 -6.18 6.10 12.64
N ARG A 328 -6.43 5.06 13.43
CA ARG A 328 -5.46 4.26 14.18
C ARG A 328 -5.21 2.96 13.41
N ALA A 329 -4.18 2.94 12.57
CA ALA A 329 -3.87 1.80 11.70
C ALA A 329 -3.08 0.71 12.46
N ILE A 330 -3.62 -0.52 12.51
CA ILE A 330 -3.06 -1.66 13.25
C ILE A 330 -2.97 -2.88 12.34
N PRO A 331 -1.82 -3.19 11.71
CA PRO A 331 -1.69 -4.41 10.93
C PRO A 331 -1.54 -5.65 11.82
N PHE A 332 -2.00 -6.78 11.30
CA PHE A 332 -1.73 -8.10 11.90
C PHE A 332 -0.25 -8.47 11.68
N TYR A 333 0.35 -9.13 12.67
CA TYR A 333 1.78 -9.45 12.69
C TYR A 333 2.01 -10.94 12.92
N LEU A 334 2.71 -11.58 11.98
CA LEU A 334 3.10 -12.97 12.00
C LEU A 334 4.43 -13.16 12.73
N PRO A 335 4.46 -13.88 13.87
CA PRO A 335 5.70 -14.09 14.62
C PRO A 335 6.61 -15.20 14.03
N GLN A 336 6.29 -15.80 12.89
CA GLN A 336 6.88 -17.08 12.46
C GLN A 336 8.33 -17.03 11.99
N PHE A 337 8.86 -15.92 11.46
CA PHE A 337 10.16 -15.82 10.74
C PHE A 337 11.42 -16.04 11.61
N HIS A 338 11.43 -17.10 12.39
CA HIS A 338 12.52 -17.66 13.16
C HIS A 338 12.29 -19.18 13.31
N PRO A 339 13.35 -20.00 13.36
CA PRO A 339 13.19 -21.43 13.57
C PRO A 339 12.67 -21.74 14.98
N THR A 340 11.85 -22.78 15.09
CA THR A 340 11.39 -23.35 16.37
C THR A 340 11.56 -24.85 16.35
N GLN A 341 11.66 -25.48 17.52
CA GLN A 341 11.81 -26.93 17.61
C GLN A 341 10.64 -27.67 16.95
N GLU A 342 9.42 -27.14 17.11
CA GLU A 342 8.21 -27.68 16.51
C GLU A 342 8.23 -27.57 15.00
N ASN A 343 8.49 -26.38 14.45
CA ASN A 343 8.55 -26.19 13.00
C ASN A 343 9.67 -27.00 12.36
N ASP A 344 10.83 -27.08 13.01
CA ASP A 344 11.95 -27.89 12.54
C ASP A 344 11.58 -29.37 12.45
N ARG A 345 10.81 -29.88 13.42
CA ARG A 345 10.31 -31.26 13.42
C ARG A 345 9.25 -31.50 12.33
N TRP A 346 8.40 -30.51 12.05
CA TRP A 346 7.26 -30.67 11.14
C TRP A 346 7.64 -30.46 9.66
N TRP A 347 8.55 -29.53 9.41
CA TRP A 347 8.84 -28.99 8.09
C TRP A 347 10.31 -29.14 7.65
N GLY A 348 11.20 -29.47 8.58
CA GLY A 348 12.63 -29.64 8.34
C GLY A 348 13.48 -28.62 9.09
N ALA A 349 14.71 -28.99 9.43
CA ALA A 349 15.59 -28.16 10.25
C ALA A 349 15.83 -26.77 9.65
N GLY A 350 15.70 -25.73 10.48
CA GLY A 350 15.85 -24.33 10.08
C GLY A 350 14.65 -23.76 9.32
N PHE A 351 13.46 -24.35 9.47
CA PHE A 351 12.29 -23.91 8.74
C PHE A 351 11.85 -22.50 9.16
N THR A 352 11.63 -21.65 8.15
CA THR A 352 10.90 -20.39 8.24
C THR A 352 10.04 -20.25 6.99
N GLU A 353 9.01 -19.40 7.02
CA GLU A 353 8.17 -19.14 5.84
C GLU A 353 8.98 -18.63 4.64
N TRP A 354 10.19 -18.11 4.83
CA TRP A 354 11.10 -17.77 3.74
C TRP A 354 11.35 -18.95 2.79
N GLN A 355 11.40 -20.18 3.29
CA GLN A 355 11.58 -21.37 2.45
C GLN A 355 10.44 -21.53 1.43
N ASN A 356 9.20 -21.28 1.85
CA ASN A 356 8.03 -21.32 0.98
C ASN A 356 8.05 -20.15 -0.01
N VAL A 357 8.37 -18.95 0.47
CA VAL A 357 8.41 -17.72 -0.33
C VAL A 357 9.39 -17.85 -1.50
N VAL A 358 10.62 -18.31 -1.25
CA VAL A 358 11.66 -18.42 -2.29
C VAL A 358 11.39 -19.55 -3.29
N ALA A 359 10.60 -20.56 -2.90
CA ALA A 359 10.24 -21.69 -3.74
C ALA A 359 9.06 -21.39 -4.68
N ALA A 360 8.35 -20.28 -4.48
CA ALA A 360 7.19 -19.92 -5.27
C ALA A 360 7.57 -19.53 -6.71
N HIS A 361 6.77 -20.00 -7.68
CA HIS A 361 6.94 -19.66 -9.10
C HIS A 361 5.71 -18.97 -9.71
N PRO A 362 5.90 -18.10 -10.72
CA PRO A 362 4.80 -17.52 -11.48
C PRO A 362 3.88 -18.60 -12.09
N VAL A 363 2.56 -18.41 -12.01
CA VAL A 363 1.56 -19.31 -12.62
C VAL A 363 0.86 -18.70 -13.84
N PHE A 364 1.09 -17.41 -14.11
CA PHE A 364 0.70 -16.70 -15.34
C PHE A 364 1.74 -15.61 -15.65
N PRO A 365 1.84 -15.11 -16.90
CA PRO A 365 2.74 -14.01 -17.26
C PRO A 365 2.51 -12.77 -16.39
N GLY A 366 3.59 -12.21 -15.83
CA GLY A 366 3.53 -11.06 -14.94
C GLY A 366 3.07 -11.37 -13.50
N HIS A 367 2.80 -12.65 -13.16
CA HIS A 367 2.56 -13.06 -11.78
C HIS A 367 3.81 -12.80 -10.93
N HIS A 368 3.68 -11.99 -9.88
CA HIS A 368 4.80 -11.59 -9.03
C HIS A 368 5.11 -12.68 -7.99
N GLN A 369 5.85 -13.70 -8.44
CA GLN A 369 6.41 -14.74 -7.59
C GLN A 369 7.85 -15.06 -8.07
N PRO A 370 8.78 -15.36 -7.15
CA PRO A 370 8.65 -15.22 -5.70
C PRO A 370 8.54 -13.73 -5.28
N ARG A 371 7.81 -13.45 -4.20
CA ARG A 371 7.74 -12.10 -3.62
C ARG A 371 8.95 -11.87 -2.72
N LEU A 372 9.81 -10.92 -3.08
CA LEU A 372 11.09 -10.72 -2.39
C LEU A 372 11.08 -9.46 -1.49
N PRO A 373 11.68 -9.53 -0.28
CA PRO A 373 11.85 -8.39 0.60
C PRO A 373 12.85 -7.37 0.04
N ALA A 374 12.62 -6.09 0.34
CA ALA A 374 13.52 -5.00 -0.01
C ALA A 374 14.26 -4.46 1.22
N ALA A 375 13.63 -3.56 1.99
CA ALA A 375 14.30 -2.76 3.02
C ALA A 375 14.86 -3.57 4.20
N LEU A 376 14.19 -4.66 4.59
CA LEU A 376 14.54 -5.45 5.77
C LEU A 376 15.20 -6.80 5.43
N GLY A 377 15.30 -7.13 4.14
CA GLY A 377 15.87 -8.41 3.67
C GLY A 377 15.15 -9.66 4.19
N PHE A 378 15.81 -10.80 4.06
CA PHE A 378 15.36 -12.08 4.63
C PHE A 378 15.73 -12.12 6.12
N TYR A 379 14.89 -11.55 6.95
CA TYR A 379 15.19 -11.33 8.36
C TYR A 379 14.91 -12.55 9.24
N ASP A 380 15.48 -12.51 10.45
CA ASP A 380 15.24 -13.47 11.53
C ASP A 380 14.67 -12.74 12.75
N LEU A 381 13.47 -13.12 13.16
CA LEU A 381 12.75 -12.51 14.28
C LEU A 381 13.30 -12.88 15.65
N ARG A 382 14.47 -13.52 15.76
CA ARG A 382 15.25 -13.61 17.01
C ARG A 382 16.06 -12.36 17.28
N LEU A 383 16.37 -11.57 16.27
CA LEU A 383 17.18 -10.37 16.39
C LEU A 383 16.33 -9.16 16.82
N ASP A 384 16.72 -8.51 17.93
CA ASP A 384 16.05 -7.27 18.41
C ASP A 384 16.08 -6.16 17.36
N GLU A 385 17.25 -5.94 16.74
CA GLU A 385 17.44 -4.90 15.71
C GLU A 385 16.44 -5.01 14.55
N ILE A 386 16.01 -6.22 14.19
CA ILE A 386 15.01 -6.44 13.14
C ILE A 386 13.63 -6.03 13.64
N ARG A 387 13.26 -6.46 14.85
CA ARG A 387 11.95 -6.14 15.44
C ARG A 387 11.82 -4.62 15.64
N GLU A 388 12.88 -3.97 16.11
CA GLU A 388 12.95 -2.51 16.27
C GLU A 388 12.84 -1.82 14.90
N ALA A 389 13.61 -2.26 13.90
CA ALA A 389 13.55 -1.70 12.55
C ALA A 389 12.17 -1.83 11.90
N GLN A 390 11.45 -2.94 12.12
CA GLN A 390 10.07 -3.11 11.66
C GLN A 390 9.13 -2.09 12.30
N GLN A 391 9.23 -1.90 13.62
CA GLN A 391 8.34 -0.97 14.32
C GLN A 391 8.65 0.50 14.01
N ASP A 392 9.93 0.86 13.89
CA ASP A 392 10.34 2.20 13.49
C ASP A 392 9.92 2.50 12.05
N LEU A 393 10.06 1.53 11.15
CA LEU A 393 9.55 1.64 9.80
C LEU A 393 8.02 1.84 9.80
N ALA A 394 7.27 1.03 10.53
CA ALA A 394 5.82 1.14 10.61
C ALA A 394 5.39 2.53 11.15
N ALA A 395 6.02 2.99 12.24
CA ALA A 395 5.72 4.26 12.88
C ALA A 395 5.96 5.47 11.95
N ARG A 396 7.03 5.44 11.14
CA ARG A 396 7.34 6.50 10.16
C ARG A 396 6.21 6.74 9.15
N PHE A 397 5.41 5.70 8.86
CA PHE A 397 4.29 5.75 7.92
C PHE A 397 2.91 5.80 8.60
N GLY A 398 2.86 6.09 9.91
CA GLY A 398 1.60 6.31 10.63
C GLY A 398 0.93 5.05 11.17
N VAL A 399 1.59 3.89 11.12
CA VAL A 399 1.12 2.69 11.83
C VAL A 399 1.33 2.89 13.32
N GLU A 400 0.28 2.66 14.11
CA GLU A 400 0.33 2.93 15.55
C GLU A 400 0.98 1.80 16.36
N GLY A 401 0.80 0.56 15.91
CA GLY A 401 1.25 -0.63 16.60
C GLY A 401 0.82 -1.88 15.88
N PHE A 402 1.20 -3.05 16.41
CA PHE A 402 0.91 -4.34 15.78
C PHE A 402 -0.07 -5.17 16.61
N MET A 403 -0.94 -5.93 15.93
CA MET A 403 -1.69 -7.00 16.54
C MET A 403 -0.99 -8.33 16.26
N TYR A 404 -0.33 -8.89 17.27
CA TYR A 404 0.38 -10.15 17.14
C TYR A 404 -0.60 -11.32 17.13
N TYR A 405 -0.42 -12.27 16.21
CA TYR A 405 -1.01 -13.59 16.39
C TYR A 405 -0.38 -14.25 17.61
N TYR A 406 -1.22 -14.63 18.56
CA TYR A 406 -0.82 -15.31 19.78
C TYR A 406 -1.29 -16.75 19.73
N TYR A 407 -0.33 -17.68 19.62
CA TYR A 407 -0.57 -19.11 19.50
C TYR A 407 -0.43 -19.78 20.86
N TRP A 408 -1.58 -19.95 21.51
CA TRP A 408 -1.70 -20.67 22.77
C TRP A 408 -2.67 -21.84 22.59
N PHE A 409 -2.18 -23.04 22.82
CA PHE A 409 -2.88 -24.30 22.62
C PHE A 409 -2.89 -25.11 23.91
N ALA A 410 -3.98 -25.00 24.68
CA ALA A 410 -4.15 -25.72 25.95
C ALA A 410 -2.91 -25.65 26.86
N GLY A 411 -2.48 -24.44 27.23
CA GLY A 411 -1.33 -24.19 28.11
C GLY A 411 0.04 -24.17 27.41
N ARG A 412 0.11 -24.56 26.13
CA ARG A 412 1.36 -24.53 25.35
C ARG A 412 1.40 -23.33 24.41
N ARG A 413 2.41 -22.48 24.60
CA ARG A 413 2.72 -21.35 23.72
C ARG A 413 3.61 -21.80 22.57
N LEU A 414 3.31 -21.33 21.36
CA LEU A 414 4.16 -21.47 20.17
C LEU A 414 4.43 -20.09 19.57
N LEU A 415 5.61 -19.93 18.96
CA LEU A 415 6.05 -18.67 18.35
C LEU A 415 5.95 -17.43 19.28
N SER A 416 5.97 -17.62 20.61
CA SER A 416 5.78 -16.51 21.58
C SER A 416 7.00 -15.62 21.75
N MET A 417 8.18 -16.08 21.33
CA MET A 417 9.45 -15.38 21.54
C MET A 417 9.46 -13.92 21.05
N PRO A 418 8.93 -13.55 19.86
CA PRO A 418 8.96 -12.16 19.40
C PRO A 418 8.19 -11.19 20.31
N ILE A 419 7.02 -11.60 20.82
CA ILE A 419 6.22 -10.74 21.71
C ILE A 419 6.78 -10.71 23.14
N GLU A 420 7.35 -11.82 23.63
CA GLU A 420 8.06 -11.84 24.91
C GLU A 420 9.32 -10.96 24.89
N SER A 421 10.04 -10.97 23.77
CA SER A 421 11.20 -10.10 23.55
C SER A 421 10.78 -8.62 23.48
N LEU A 422 9.64 -8.32 22.85
CA LEU A 422 9.07 -6.98 22.84
C LEU A 422 8.78 -6.48 24.26
N VAL A 423 8.14 -7.32 25.09
CA VAL A 423 7.77 -6.95 26.46
C VAL A 423 9.00 -6.72 27.34
N SER A 424 10.03 -7.57 27.21
CA SER A 424 11.30 -7.42 27.93
C SER A 424 12.21 -6.31 27.37
N GLY A 425 11.99 -5.89 26.12
CA GLY A 425 12.77 -4.85 25.45
C GLY A 425 12.35 -3.41 25.79
N THR A 426 13.08 -2.46 25.22
CA THR A 426 12.95 -1.02 25.52
C THR A 426 12.10 -0.22 24.54
N THR A 427 11.56 -0.86 23.49
CA THR A 427 10.71 -0.18 22.50
C THR A 427 9.52 0.53 23.16
N ASP A 428 9.13 1.70 22.67
CA ASP A 428 7.97 2.47 23.13
C ASP A 428 6.69 2.19 22.33
N LYS A 429 6.77 1.27 21.37
CA LYS A 429 5.75 1.05 20.34
C LYS A 429 4.60 0.22 20.89
N ARG A 430 3.38 0.53 20.44
CA ARG A 430 2.17 -0.13 20.92
C ARG A 430 1.99 -1.50 20.31
N PHE A 431 1.34 -2.39 21.05
CA PHE A 431 1.01 -3.72 20.58
C PHE A 431 -0.27 -4.23 21.24
N CYS A 432 -0.90 -5.23 20.64
CA CYS A 432 -1.95 -6.04 21.25
C CYS A 432 -1.92 -7.45 20.67
N VAL A 433 -2.79 -8.33 21.16
CA VAL A 433 -2.84 -9.72 20.70
C VAL A 433 -4.19 -10.12 20.13
N MET A 434 -4.13 -11.00 19.14
CA MET A 434 -5.23 -11.86 18.74
C MET A 434 -4.92 -13.31 19.10
N TRP A 435 -5.79 -13.94 19.87
CA TRP A 435 -5.70 -15.37 20.11
C TRP A 435 -6.09 -16.13 18.85
N ALA A 436 -5.09 -16.66 18.15
CA ALA A 436 -5.24 -17.51 16.97
C ALA A 436 -5.59 -18.94 17.42
N ASN A 437 -6.79 -19.12 17.97
CA ASN A 437 -7.21 -20.36 18.64
C ASN A 437 -7.63 -21.49 17.68
N GLU A 438 -7.23 -21.42 16.40
CA GLU A 438 -7.52 -22.48 15.44
C GLU A 438 -6.46 -23.57 15.44
N ASN A 439 -6.90 -24.81 15.27
CA ASN A 439 -6.02 -25.97 15.20
C ASN A 439 -5.00 -25.88 14.06
N TRP A 440 -3.73 -26.20 14.35
CA TRP A 440 -2.68 -26.31 13.35
C TRP A 440 -2.66 -27.71 12.73
N THR A 441 -2.76 -27.76 11.40
CA THR A 441 -2.79 -29.00 10.63
C THR A 441 -1.63 -29.06 9.63
N ARG A 442 -1.12 -30.25 9.33
CA ARG A 442 -0.01 -30.48 8.38
C ARG A 442 -0.35 -30.10 6.94
N ARG A 443 -1.63 -30.06 6.60
CA ARG A 443 -2.10 -29.44 5.35
C ARG A 443 -2.55 -28.03 5.69
N TRP A 444 -2.05 -27.05 4.94
CA TRP A 444 -2.46 -25.64 5.00
C TRP A 444 -3.92 -25.40 4.53
N ASP A 445 -4.78 -26.43 4.56
CA ASP A 445 -6.18 -26.41 4.11
C ASP A 445 -7.19 -26.51 5.27
N GLY A 446 -6.72 -26.49 6.52
CA GLY A 446 -7.55 -26.45 7.73
C GLY A 446 -8.38 -27.70 7.98
N ARG A 447 -8.04 -28.87 7.39
CA ARG A 447 -8.80 -30.13 7.58
C ARG A 447 -8.15 -31.02 8.63
N SER A 448 -8.99 -31.48 9.56
CA SER A 448 -8.70 -32.17 10.82
C SER A 448 -8.07 -33.57 10.75
N THR A 449 -7.55 -34.03 9.60
CA THR A 449 -7.00 -35.39 9.48
C THR A 449 -5.50 -35.49 9.78
N ASP A 450 -4.77 -34.37 9.87
CA ASP A 450 -3.34 -34.33 10.20
C ASP A 450 -3.04 -33.22 11.24
N LEU A 451 -3.64 -33.29 12.43
CA LEU A 451 -3.45 -32.31 13.52
C LEU A 451 -2.00 -32.34 14.05
N LEU A 452 -1.31 -31.20 14.01
CA LEU A 452 0.03 -31.02 14.60
C LEU A 452 -0.08 -30.60 16.08
N ILE A 453 -0.93 -29.61 16.34
CA ILE A 453 -1.33 -29.15 17.66
C ILE A 453 -2.71 -28.50 17.56
N GLY A 454 -3.52 -28.58 18.60
CA GLY A 454 -4.85 -28.00 18.61
C GLY A 454 -5.34 -27.70 20.01
N GLN A 455 -6.52 -27.11 20.11
CA GLN A 455 -7.17 -26.83 21.39
C GLN A 455 -7.76 -28.10 22.01
N ASP A 456 -7.64 -28.20 23.32
CA ASP A 456 -8.31 -29.18 24.17
C ASP A 456 -8.83 -28.47 25.42
N TYR A 457 -10.04 -27.91 25.31
CA TYR A 457 -10.67 -27.14 26.38
C TYR A 457 -11.16 -28.00 27.55
N ASP A 458 -11.22 -29.33 27.38
CA ASP A 458 -11.57 -30.26 28.45
C ASP A 458 -10.36 -30.49 29.37
N GLN A 459 -9.14 -30.48 28.82
CA GLN A 459 -7.90 -30.59 29.59
C GLN A 459 -7.43 -29.25 30.19
N VAL A 460 -7.43 -28.19 29.38
CA VAL A 460 -7.04 -26.85 29.81
C VAL A 460 -8.15 -25.87 29.42
N PRO A 461 -8.98 -25.46 30.38
CA PRO A 461 -10.09 -24.55 30.12
C PRO A 461 -9.65 -23.23 29.49
N ALA A 462 -10.48 -22.68 28.61
CA ALA A 462 -10.22 -21.36 28.01
C ALA A 462 -10.15 -20.23 29.06
N THR A 463 -10.68 -20.43 30.27
CA THR A 463 -10.53 -19.47 31.38
C THR A 463 -9.07 -19.22 31.73
N GLU A 464 -8.18 -20.21 31.60
CA GLU A 464 -6.75 -20.08 31.94
C GLU A 464 -5.97 -19.20 30.95
N PHE A 465 -6.49 -19.01 29.73
CA PHE A 465 -5.83 -18.19 28.71
C PHE A 465 -5.52 -16.77 29.21
N ILE A 466 -6.40 -16.17 30.02
CA ILE A 466 -6.22 -14.80 30.48
C ILE A 466 -4.98 -14.63 31.37
N ASP A 467 -4.64 -15.65 32.17
CA ASP A 467 -3.47 -15.61 33.03
C ASP A 467 -2.18 -15.70 32.21
N ASP A 468 -2.20 -16.45 31.10
CA ASP A 468 -1.06 -16.59 30.18
C ASP A 468 -0.71 -15.26 29.47
N VAL A 469 -1.71 -14.43 29.17
CA VAL A 469 -1.50 -13.11 28.54
C VAL A 469 -1.46 -11.95 29.55
N MET A 470 -1.56 -12.22 30.86
CA MET A 470 -1.71 -11.18 31.89
C MET A 470 -0.53 -10.20 31.90
N ASP A 471 0.69 -10.71 31.76
CA ASP A 471 1.89 -9.87 31.73
C ASP A 471 1.91 -8.94 30.51
N LEU A 472 1.38 -9.39 29.37
CA LEU A 472 1.22 -8.56 28.17
C LEU A 472 0.20 -7.44 28.43
N LEU A 473 -0.94 -7.78 29.03
CA LEU A 473 -2.05 -6.84 29.30
C LEU A 473 -1.69 -5.74 30.32
N ARG A 474 -0.76 -6.04 31.24
CA ARG A 474 -0.23 -5.08 32.22
C ARG A 474 0.79 -4.12 31.63
N ASP A 475 1.37 -4.43 30.47
CA ASP A 475 2.34 -3.56 29.83
C ASP A 475 1.71 -2.20 29.51
N LYS A 476 2.39 -1.12 29.89
CA LYS A 476 1.93 0.26 29.65
C LYS A 476 1.79 0.60 28.16
N ARG A 477 2.47 -0.15 27.28
CA ARG A 477 2.43 -0.01 25.82
C ARG A 477 1.28 -0.78 25.19
N TYR A 478 0.57 -1.62 25.95
CA TYR A 478 -0.53 -2.42 25.42
C TYR A 478 -1.66 -1.52 24.90
N LEU A 479 -2.14 -1.82 23.70
CA LEU A 479 -3.12 -0.99 23.00
C LEU A 479 -4.44 -0.93 23.78
N ARG A 480 -4.93 0.30 23.98
CA ARG A 480 -6.20 0.57 24.66
C ARG A 480 -7.12 1.46 23.83
N VAL A 481 -8.41 1.31 24.07
CA VAL A 481 -9.50 2.14 23.52
C VAL A 481 -10.42 2.47 24.69
N ASP A 482 -10.64 3.77 24.96
CA ASP A 482 -11.41 4.22 26.13
C ASP A 482 -10.88 3.60 27.45
N GLY A 483 -9.55 3.47 27.56
CA GLY A 483 -8.88 2.82 28.69
C GLY A 483 -8.97 1.29 28.73
N LYS A 484 -9.79 0.64 27.89
CA LYS A 484 -9.95 -0.81 27.85
C LYS A 484 -8.84 -1.49 27.04
N ALA A 485 -8.25 -2.57 27.56
CA ALA A 485 -7.21 -3.33 26.85
C ALA A 485 -7.81 -4.15 25.70
N VAL A 486 -7.26 -3.99 24.49
CA VAL A 486 -7.77 -4.66 23.27
C VAL A 486 -7.35 -6.13 23.24
N LEU A 487 -8.29 -7.06 23.25
CA LEU A 487 -8.02 -8.49 23.12
C LEU A 487 -8.96 -9.10 22.08
N SER A 488 -8.37 -9.70 21.03
CA SER A 488 -9.12 -10.31 19.94
C SER A 488 -9.11 -11.84 20.00
N ILE A 489 -10.22 -12.47 19.60
CA ILE A 489 -10.40 -13.92 19.56
C ILE A 489 -10.73 -14.35 18.13
N TYR A 490 -10.01 -15.35 17.61
CA TYR A 490 -10.17 -15.75 16.21
C TYR A 490 -11.43 -16.57 15.92
N ARG A 491 -11.67 -17.64 16.68
CA ARG A 491 -12.85 -18.51 16.59
C ARG A 491 -13.53 -18.62 17.94
N ILE A 492 -14.34 -17.62 18.28
CA ILE A 492 -15.03 -17.56 19.58
C ILE A 492 -15.99 -18.75 19.79
N SER A 493 -16.66 -19.22 18.73
CA SER A 493 -17.66 -20.29 18.85
C SER A 493 -17.06 -21.68 19.12
N GLN A 494 -15.73 -21.83 19.06
CA GLN A 494 -15.05 -23.06 19.49
C GLN A 494 -14.92 -23.16 21.01
N ILE A 495 -15.04 -22.05 21.74
CA ILE A 495 -14.89 -22.02 23.19
C ILE A 495 -16.20 -22.45 23.85
N PRO A 496 -16.21 -23.54 24.66
CA PRO A 496 -17.38 -23.94 25.42
C PRO A 496 -17.79 -22.85 26.40
N ASP A 497 -19.09 -22.52 26.43
CA ASP A 497 -19.65 -21.47 27.30
C ASP A 497 -18.84 -20.15 27.29
N TYR A 498 -18.48 -19.68 26.10
CA TYR A 498 -17.64 -18.49 25.94
C TYR A 498 -18.15 -17.28 26.74
N ARG A 499 -19.46 -17.13 26.99
CA ARG A 499 -20.00 -16.00 27.78
C ARG A 499 -19.41 -15.96 29.19
N SER A 500 -19.47 -17.10 29.89
CA SER A 500 -18.90 -17.25 31.22
C SER A 500 -17.38 -17.04 31.21
N VAL A 501 -16.70 -17.54 30.17
CA VAL A 501 -15.25 -17.34 29.97
C VAL A 501 -14.91 -15.85 29.81
N LEU A 502 -15.65 -15.10 28.99
CA LEU A 502 -15.41 -13.66 28.79
C LEU A 502 -15.67 -12.86 30.07
N GLU A 503 -16.71 -13.19 30.85
CA GLU A 503 -16.99 -12.58 32.15
C GLU A 503 -15.86 -12.85 33.16
N HIS A 504 -15.37 -14.10 33.19
CA HIS A 504 -14.23 -14.49 34.01
C HIS A 504 -12.97 -13.70 33.64
N TRP A 505 -12.64 -13.58 32.36
CA TRP A 505 -11.49 -12.81 31.90
C TRP A 505 -11.55 -11.35 32.32
N ARG A 506 -12.72 -10.70 32.20
CA ARG A 506 -12.92 -9.32 32.67
C ARG A 506 -12.74 -9.19 34.19
N ALA A 507 -13.28 -10.13 34.97
CA ALA A 507 -13.10 -10.13 36.42
C ALA A 507 -11.63 -10.25 36.79
N ARG A 508 -10.93 -11.24 36.20
CA ARG A 508 -9.51 -11.49 36.43
C ARG A 508 -8.63 -10.30 36.04
N ALA A 509 -8.89 -9.67 34.89
CA ALA A 509 -8.16 -8.48 34.45
C ALA A 509 -8.34 -7.28 35.42
N ARG A 510 -9.54 -7.08 35.97
CA ARG A 510 -9.77 -6.06 37.01
C ARG A 510 -9.02 -6.36 38.30
N GLU A 511 -9.03 -7.61 38.75
CA GLU A 511 -8.32 -8.06 39.95
C GLU A 511 -6.80 -7.85 39.85
N GLU A 512 -6.21 -8.10 38.69
CA GLU A 512 -4.77 -7.95 38.44
C GLU A 512 -4.34 -6.51 38.08
N GLY A 513 -5.26 -5.55 38.12
CA GLY A 513 -4.98 -4.13 37.87
C GLY A 513 -4.85 -3.75 36.39
N VAL A 514 -5.18 -4.64 35.44
CA VAL A 514 -5.27 -4.32 34.00
C VAL A 514 -6.45 -3.38 33.72
N GLY A 515 -7.51 -3.48 34.52
CA GLY A 515 -8.76 -2.77 34.32
C GLY A 515 -9.74 -3.55 33.44
N GLU A 516 -10.50 -2.84 32.60
CA GLU A 516 -11.52 -3.45 31.74
C GLU A 516 -10.92 -3.93 30.40
N LEU A 517 -11.53 -4.96 29.81
CA LEU A 517 -11.14 -5.50 28.50
C LEU A 517 -12.10 -5.04 27.41
N LEU A 518 -11.54 -4.75 26.23
CA LEU A 518 -12.26 -4.61 24.97
C LEU A 518 -12.13 -5.93 24.22
N LEU A 519 -13.15 -6.77 24.33
CA LEU A 519 -13.17 -8.13 23.79
C LEU A 519 -13.81 -8.12 22.40
N ILE A 520 -13.02 -8.49 21.38
CA ILE A 520 -13.43 -8.45 19.98
C ILE A 520 -13.32 -9.85 19.38
N SER A 521 -14.28 -10.26 18.55
CA SER A 521 -14.17 -11.49 17.75
C SER A 521 -13.88 -11.18 16.28
N VAL A 522 -13.15 -12.06 15.60
CA VAL A 522 -13.00 -12.01 14.14
C VAL A 522 -14.35 -12.32 13.46
N ASP A 523 -14.64 -11.58 12.39
CA ASP A 523 -15.73 -11.85 11.45
C ASP A 523 -15.39 -13.01 10.49
N VAL A 524 -15.45 -14.24 11.00
CA VAL A 524 -15.41 -15.46 10.17
C VAL A 524 -16.81 -15.98 9.88
N ALA A 525 -17.00 -16.70 8.76
CA ALA A 525 -18.31 -17.26 8.43
C ALA A 525 -18.75 -18.30 9.47
N ARG A 526 -20.06 -18.52 9.60
CA ARG A 526 -20.64 -19.51 10.52
C ARG A 526 -20.05 -20.92 10.31
N GLU A 527 -19.82 -21.31 9.06
CA GLU A 527 -19.22 -22.60 8.71
C GLU A 527 -17.76 -22.74 9.16
N PHE A 528 -17.15 -21.63 9.59
CA PHE A 528 -15.81 -21.53 10.17
C PHE A 528 -15.87 -21.07 11.64
N ASP A 529 -16.92 -21.44 12.38
CA ASP A 529 -17.07 -21.15 13.82
C ASP A 529 -17.20 -19.65 14.15
N GLY A 530 -17.82 -18.88 13.23
CA GLY A 530 -18.21 -17.49 13.44
C GLY A 530 -19.36 -17.30 14.41
N LEU A 531 -19.63 -16.05 14.79
CA LEU A 531 -20.76 -15.68 15.66
C LEU A 531 -22.11 -15.83 14.94
N ASP A 532 -23.08 -16.39 15.65
CA ASP A 532 -24.47 -16.55 15.18
C ASP A 532 -25.40 -15.38 15.60
N SER A 533 -24.87 -14.35 16.27
CA SER A 533 -25.61 -13.19 16.80
C SER A 533 -24.76 -11.92 16.81
N THR A 534 -25.34 -10.77 17.16
CA THR A 534 -24.59 -9.52 17.35
C THR A 534 -23.57 -9.66 18.50
N ALA A 535 -22.45 -8.93 18.42
CA ALA A 535 -21.40 -8.96 19.46
C ALA A 535 -21.93 -8.65 20.86
N SER A 536 -22.74 -7.60 20.99
CA SER A 536 -23.33 -7.20 22.27
C SER A 536 -24.24 -8.28 22.87
N ALA A 537 -24.96 -9.03 22.04
CA ALA A 537 -25.83 -10.10 22.50
C ALA A 537 -25.07 -11.27 23.14
N VAL A 538 -23.76 -11.39 22.90
CA VAL A 538 -22.88 -12.46 23.40
C VAL A 538 -21.81 -11.98 24.40
N GLY A 539 -21.88 -10.73 24.84
CA GLY A 539 -20.92 -10.18 25.82
C GLY A 539 -19.60 -9.69 25.22
N LEU A 540 -19.49 -9.62 23.89
CA LEU A 540 -18.36 -9.01 23.19
C LEU A 540 -18.60 -7.49 23.01
N ASP A 541 -17.52 -6.72 22.97
CA ASP A 541 -17.56 -5.28 22.70
C ASP A 541 -17.60 -4.95 21.21
N GLY A 542 -17.21 -5.90 20.35
CA GLY A 542 -17.26 -5.70 18.90
C GLY A 542 -16.88 -6.90 18.07
N ILE A 543 -16.93 -6.69 16.75
CA ILE A 543 -16.49 -7.65 15.74
C ILE A 543 -15.44 -6.95 14.88
N HIS A 544 -14.27 -7.53 14.71
CA HIS A 544 -13.31 -7.02 13.73
C HIS A 544 -13.45 -7.76 12.40
N TRP A 545 -13.26 -7.06 11.29
CA TRP A 545 -13.24 -7.69 9.96
C TRP A 545 -11.86 -8.28 9.65
N PHE A 546 -11.82 -9.34 8.86
CA PHE A 546 -10.57 -10.04 8.51
C PHE A 546 -10.59 -10.50 7.05
N PRO A 547 -10.58 -9.57 6.08
CA PRO A 547 -10.54 -9.93 4.67
C PRO A 547 -9.34 -10.84 4.36
N PRO A 548 -9.50 -11.87 3.52
CA PRO A 548 -10.64 -12.08 2.60
C PRO A 548 -11.82 -12.89 3.21
N HIS A 549 -11.85 -13.14 4.52
CA HIS A 549 -13.04 -13.72 5.14
C HIS A 549 -14.25 -12.80 4.96
N ASN A 550 -15.42 -13.42 4.76
CA ASN A 550 -16.70 -12.75 4.53
C ASN A 550 -16.64 -11.64 3.46
N SER A 551 -15.71 -11.76 2.50
CA SER A 551 -15.51 -10.83 1.39
C SER A 551 -16.10 -11.40 0.10
N LYS A 552 -16.23 -10.57 -0.93
CA LYS A 552 -16.68 -11.01 -2.25
C LYS A 552 -15.63 -11.85 -2.97
N TRP A 553 -16.08 -12.97 -3.52
CA TRP A 553 -15.26 -13.85 -4.36
C TRP A 553 -15.80 -13.78 -5.78
N ASP A 554 -15.08 -13.09 -6.66
CA ASP A 554 -15.43 -13.00 -8.08
C ASP A 554 -14.30 -13.56 -8.93
N TRP A 555 -14.63 -14.58 -9.72
CA TRP A 555 -13.63 -15.42 -10.43
C TRP A 555 -13.23 -14.81 -11.76
N ILE A 556 -11.93 -14.83 -12.02
CA ILE A 556 -11.31 -14.49 -13.32
C ILE A 556 -11.05 -15.79 -14.10
N GLY A 557 -11.23 -15.75 -15.42
CA GLY A 557 -10.96 -16.89 -16.30
C GLY A 557 -9.47 -17.15 -16.49
N TYR A 558 -9.02 -18.41 -16.40
CA TYR A 558 -7.60 -18.75 -16.59
C TYR A 558 -7.04 -18.30 -17.95
N SER A 559 -7.86 -18.39 -19.01
CA SER A 559 -7.49 -17.96 -20.36
C SER A 559 -7.31 -16.45 -20.48
N GLU A 560 -7.94 -15.66 -19.61
CA GLU A 560 -7.85 -14.20 -19.63
C GLU A 560 -6.44 -13.74 -19.25
N LEU A 561 -5.80 -14.45 -18.31
CA LEU A 561 -4.44 -14.17 -17.85
C LEU A 561 -3.37 -15.07 -18.49
N GLY A 562 -3.76 -16.05 -19.32
CA GLY A 562 -2.82 -17.01 -19.89
C GLY A 562 -2.14 -17.88 -18.84
N ALA A 563 -2.90 -18.31 -17.82
CA ALA A 563 -2.40 -19.16 -16.74
C ALA A 563 -1.93 -20.53 -17.25
N ASP A 564 -0.94 -21.09 -16.54
CA ASP A 564 -0.36 -22.38 -16.84
C ASP A 564 -1.42 -23.49 -16.79
N ALA A 565 -1.27 -24.49 -17.68
CA ALA A 565 -2.18 -25.62 -17.76
C ALA A 565 -2.18 -26.48 -16.49
N GLU A 566 -1.10 -26.46 -15.70
CA GLU A 566 -1.00 -27.13 -14.40
C GLU A 566 -1.79 -26.43 -13.30
N PHE A 567 -2.08 -25.12 -13.44
CA PHE A 567 -2.80 -24.37 -12.42
C PHE A 567 -4.26 -24.88 -12.27
N LYS A 568 -4.66 -25.11 -11.01
CA LYS A 568 -5.98 -25.59 -10.55
C LYS A 568 -6.52 -24.77 -9.38
N GLY A 569 -5.84 -23.67 -9.05
CA GLY A 569 -6.22 -22.75 -7.98
C GLY A 569 -7.38 -21.82 -8.33
N ASN A 570 -7.69 -20.84 -7.49
CA ASN A 570 -8.68 -19.81 -7.80
C ASN A 570 -7.97 -18.51 -8.18
N LEU A 571 -8.38 -17.90 -9.31
CA LEU A 571 -8.04 -16.52 -9.67
C LEU A 571 -9.26 -15.65 -9.38
N LEU A 572 -9.09 -14.62 -8.57
CA LEU A 572 -10.14 -13.77 -8.04
C LEU A 572 -9.82 -12.30 -8.33
N SER A 573 -10.83 -11.47 -8.56
CA SER A 573 -10.64 -10.04 -8.82
C SER A 573 -10.49 -9.26 -7.51
N TYR A 574 -9.32 -8.62 -7.33
CA TYR A 574 -9.09 -7.67 -6.23
C TYR A 574 -9.97 -6.43 -6.36
N GLU A 575 -10.14 -5.91 -7.58
CA GLU A 575 -11.00 -4.75 -7.83
C GLU A 575 -12.46 -5.02 -7.46
N SER A 576 -12.99 -6.21 -7.83
CA SER A 576 -14.35 -6.60 -7.46
C SER A 576 -14.52 -6.73 -5.93
N LEU A 577 -13.49 -7.19 -5.23
CA LEU A 577 -13.49 -7.28 -3.77
C LEU A 577 -13.47 -5.89 -3.13
N VAL A 578 -12.63 -4.97 -3.61
CA VAL A 578 -12.54 -3.61 -3.07
C VAL A 578 -13.84 -2.85 -3.28
N ARG A 579 -14.45 -2.89 -4.47
CA ARG A 579 -15.75 -2.23 -4.73
C ARG A 579 -16.87 -2.71 -3.79
N ASP A 580 -16.89 -4.01 -3.49
CA ASP A 580 -17.85 -4.59 -2.56
C ASP A 580 -17.59 -4.13 -1.13
N ALA A 581 -16.31 -4.07 -0.73
CA ALA A 581 -15.92 -3.59 0.59
C ALA A 581 -16.23 -2.10 0.79
N GLU A 582 -16.02 -1.26 -0.23
CA GLU A 582 -16.41 0.16 -0.23
C GLU A 582 -17.92 0.36 -0.03
N GLU A 583 -18.74 -0.48 -0.65
CA GLU A 583 -20.19 -0.43 -0.45
C GLU A 583 -20.56 -0.90 0.97
N ARG A 584 -19.90 -1.95 1.46
CA ARG A 584 -20.14 -2.51 2.80
C ARG A 584 -19.83 -1.50 3.91
N VAL A 585 -18.74 -0.73 3.81
CA VAL A 585 -18.35 0.25 4.85
C VAL A 585 -19.32 1.42 4.98
N LYS A 586 -20.11 1.75 3.95
CA LYS A 586 -21.12 2.83 4.03
C LYS A 586 -22.22 2.58 5.07
N SER A 587 -22.42 1.31 5.45
CA SER A 587 -23.40 0.88 6.45
C SER A 587 -22.75 0.18 7.65
N ILE A 588 -21.51 0.57 7.98
CA ILE A 588 -20.75 -0.06 9.05
C ILE A 588 -21.45 0.09 10.41
N ASP A 589 -21.56 -1.02 11.14
CA ASP A 589 -22.10 -1.03 12.49
C ASP A 589 -21.15 -0.34 13.48
N ALA A 590 -21.71 0.30 14.52
CA ALA A 590 -20.92 1.01 15.53
C ALA A 590 -19.98 0.10 16.33
N SER A 591 -20.31 -1.19 16.47
CA SER A 591 -19.50 -2.21 17.13
C SER A 591 -18.53 -2.93 16.19
N ALA A 592 -18.56 -2.63 14.88
CA ALA A 592 -17.64 -3.20 13.93
C ALA A 592 -16.31 -2.43 13.90
N TYR A 593 -15.20 -3.16 13.94
CA TYR A 593 -13.87 -2.65 13.69
C TYR A 593 -13.44 -3.08 12.28
N PRO A 594 -13.47 -2.18 11.29
CA PRO A 594 -13.23 -2.57 9.92
C PRO A 594 -11.76 -2.91 9.68
N ALA A 595 -11.52 -3.64 8.60
CA ALA A 595 -10.19 -4.00 8.16
C ALA A 595 -10.09 -3.96 6.64
N VAL A 596 -8.88 -3.70 6.17
CA VAL A 596 -8.50 -3.81 4.76
C VAL A 596 -7.46 -4.92 4.59
N MET A 597 -7.31 -5.41 3.38
CA MET A 597 -6.30 -6.41 3.03
C MET A 597 -5.38 -5.83 1.96
N VAL A 598 -4.07 -6.01 2.13
CA VAL A 598 -3.07 -5.57 1.15
C VAL A 598 -3.20 -6.41 -0.13
N ASP A 599 -3.11 -7.72 0.00
CA ASP A 599 -3.25 -8.69 -1.08
C ASP A 599 -3.56 -10.08 -0.49
N PHE A 600 -3.93 -11.05 -1.32
CA PHE A 600 -3.97 -12.46 -0.93
C PHE A 600 -3.55 -13.36 -2.10
N ASP A 601 -2.42 -14.03 -1.92
CA ASP A 601 -1.78 -14.92 -2.87
C ASP A 601 -0.95 -15.96 -2.11
N ASN A 602 -1.54 -17.14 -1.89
CA ASN A 602 -0.88 -18.22 -1.15
C ASN A 602 -0.09 -19.19 -2.05
N THR A 603 0.40 -18.70 -3.20
CA THR A 603 1.23 -19.50 -4.13
C THR A 603 2.48 -20.06 -3.46
N ALA A 604 3.09 -19.34 -2.51
CA ALA A 604 4.24 -19.85 -1.74
C ALA A 604 3.94 -21.16 -0.99
N ARG A 605 2.71 -21.34 -0.47
CA ARG A 605 2.31 -22.57 0.25
C ARG A 605 1.70 -23.62 -0.67
N ARG A 606 1.07 -23.21 -1.78
CA ARG A 606 0.14 -24.07 -2.55
C ARG A 606 0.42 -24.17 -4.04
N GLN A 607 1.36 -23.38 -4.56
CA GLN A 607 1.81 -23.30 -5.95
C GLN A 607 0.64 -23.42 -6.94
N TRP A 608 0.45 -24.61 -7.54
CA TRP A 608 -0.54 -24.89 -8.57
C TRP A 608 -1.99 -24.93 -8.09
N SER A 609 -2.24 -24.85 -6.79
CA SER A 609 -3.59 -24.91 -6.20
C SER A 609 -3.96 -23.67 -5.37
N ALA A 610 -3.22 -22.58 -5.55
CA ALA A 610 -3.34 -21.36 -4.77
C ALA A 610 -4.64 -20.59 -4.98
N ASP A 611 -5.01 -19.77 -4.00
CA ASP A 611 -6.02 -18.75 -4.11
C ASP A 611 -5.29 -17.41 -4.30
N ILE A 612 -5.60 -16.71 -5.40
CA ILE A 612 -4.87 -15.51 -5.84
C ILE A 612 -5.88 -14.41 -6.16
N TRP A 613 -5.76 -13.28 -5.47
CA TRP A 613 -6.45 -12.04 -5.82
C TRP A 613 -5.59 -11.24 -6.81
N TYR A 614 -6.00 -11.28 -8.08
CA TYR A 614 -5.34 -10.57 -9.15
C TYR A 614 -5.72 -9.08 -9.15
N GLY A 615 -4.73 -8.23 -9.40
CA GLY A 615 -4.90 -6.78 -9.51
C GLY A 615 -4.62 -5.99 -8.23
N SER A 616 -4.15 -6.63 -7.15
CA SER A 616 -3.71 -5.90 -5.96
C SER A 616 -2.53 -4.99 -6.29
N ASN A 617 -2.66 -3.72 -5.90
CA ASN A 617 -1.67 -2.67 -6.06
C ASN A 617 -1.88 -1.56 -5.01
N PRO A 618 -0.87 -0.70 -4.76
CA PRO A 618 -0.96 0.35 -3.75
C PRO A 618 -2.10 1.37 -3.95
N TYR A 619 -2.50 1.66 -5.19
CA TYR A 619 -3.54 2.66 -5.49
C TYR A 619 -4.93 2.15 -5.12
N THR A 620 -5.30 0.96 -5.61
CA THR A 620 -6.56 0.32 -5.26
C THR A 620 -6.64 0.05 -3.74
N PHE A 621 -5.54 -0.36 -3.11
CA PHE A 621 -5.46 -0.50 -1.66
C PHE A 621 -5.67 0.83 -0.91
N ARG A 622 -5.02 1.91 -1.37
CA ARG A 622 -5.21 3.26 -0.79
C ARG A 622 -6.67 3.66 -0.84
N ARG A 623 -7.34 3.46 -1.97
CA ARG A 623 -8.76 3.77 -2.14
C ARG A 623 -9.64 3.01 -1.14
N TRP A 624 -9.41 1.70 -0.97
CA TRP A 624 -10.12 0.91 0.03
C TRP A 624 -9.89 1.41 1.47
N LEU A 625 -8.63 1.70 1.81
CA LEU A 625 -8.25 2.22 3.12
C LEU A 625 -8.87 3.60 3.39
N ALA A 626 -8.92 4.48 2.38
CA ALA A 626 -9.56 5.78 2.45
C ALA A 626 -11.07 5.68 2.71
N ALA A 627 -11.78 4.85 1.94
CA ALA A 627 -13.22 4.63 2.16
C ALA A 627 -13.51 4.08 3.57
N THR A 628 -12.60 3.24 4.09
CA THR A 628 -12.70 2.69 5.44
C THR A 628 -12.41 3.76 6.51
N ALA A 629 -11.44 4.64 6.26
CA ALA A 629 -11.15 5.79 7.11
C ALA A 629 -12.33 6.77 7.19
N ASP A 630 -12.96 7.05 6.05
CA ASP A 630 -14.17 7.90 5.98
C ASP A 630 -15.32 7.29 6.79
N ALA A 631 -15.52 5.98 6.69
CA ALA A 631 -16.58 5.28 7.41
C ALA A 631 -16.43 5.32 8.95
N VAL A 632 -15.20 5.48 9.45
CA VAL A 632 -14.94 5.62 10.90
C VAL A 632 -14.69 7.07 11.35
N ALA A 633 -14.68 8.04 10.43
CA ALA A 633 -14.31 9.42 10.71
C ALA A 633 -15.22 10.10 11.75
N THR A 634 -16.49 9.69 11.84
CA THR A 634 -17.47 10.22 12.80
C THR A 634 -17.32 9.63 14.21
N ARG A 635 -16.51 8.59 14.39
CA ARG A 635 -16.21 8.02 15.71
C ARG A 635 -15.26 8.93 16.48
N GLU A 636 -15.28 8.81 17.79
CA GLU A 636 -14.24 9.38 18.66
C GLU A 636 -12.85 8.92 18.21
N ALA A 637 -11.85 9.80 18.31
CA ALA A 637 -10.51 9.55 17.77
C ALA A 637 -9.90 8.23 18.27
N GLU A 638 -10.09 7.89 19.56
CA GLU A 638 -9.62 6.62 20.13
C GLU A 638 -10.29 5.39 19.52
N ARG A 639 -11.49 5.51 18.96
CA ARG A 639 -12.27 4.40 18.39
C ARG A 639 -12.10 4.23 16.87
N ARG A 640 -11.31 5.08 16.22
CA ARG A 640 -11.03 5.02 14.76
C ARG A 640 -10.01 3.93 14.40
N LEU A 641 -10.12 2.76 15.03
CA LEU A 641 -9.26 1.61 14.76
C LEU A 641 -9.60 1.00 13.41
N VAL A 642 -8.59 0.82 12.58
CA VAL A 642 -8.68 0.11 11.30
C VAL A 642 -7.57 -0.92 11.25
N PHE A 643 -7.96 -2.19 11.07
CA PHE A 643 -7.00 -3.28 10.96
C PHE A 643 -6.52 -3.46 9.52
N ILE A 644 -5.31 -4.01 9.35
CA ILE A 644 -4.73 -4.25 8.03
C ILE A 644 -4.21 -5.70 7.98
N ASN A 645 -4.68 -6.47 7.02
CA ASN A 645 -4.15 -7.80 6.70
C ASN A 645 -3.10 -7.68 5.57
N ALA A 646 -1.80 -7.76 5.84
CA ALA A 646 -1.11 -7.83 7.13
C ALA A 646 0.24 -7.10 7.02
N TRP A 647 0.98 -7.00 8.13
CA TRP A 647 2.34 -6.47 8.12
C TRP A 647 3.26 -7.37 7.28
N ASN A 648 3.35 -8.65 7.63
CA ASN A 648 4.37 -9.58 7.13
C ASN A 648 3.86 -11.01 6.84
N GLU A 649 2.65 -11.21 6.33
CA GLU A 649 2.17 -12.53 5.89
C GLU A 649 2.74 -12.91 4.52
N TRP A 650 4.07 -13.08 4.44
CA TRP A 650 4.80 -13.24 3.17
C TRP A 650 4.33 -14.43 2.33
N ALA A 651 3.98 -15.55 2.96
CA ALA A 651 3.56 -16.74 2.24
C ALA A 651 2.09 -16.73 1.80
N GLU A 652 1.30 -15.76 2.28
CA GLU A 652 -0.05 -15.46 1.79
C GLU A 652 -0.08 -14.19 0.93
N GLY A 653 1.06 -13.55 0.68
CA GLY A 653 1.17 -12.35 -0.14
C GLY A 653 0.66 -11.06 0.49
N ALA A 654 -0.01 -11.13 1.65
CA ALA A 654 -0.54 -10.00 2.42
C ALA A 654 0.59 -9.25 3.15
N ILE A 655 1.35 -8.45 2.39
CA ILE A 655 2.62 -7.86 2.81
C ILE A 655 2.56 -6.33 2.74
N LEU A 656 2.44 -5.67 3.90
CA LEU A 656 2.58 -4.21 4.00
C LEU A 656 4.06 -3.78 3.97
N GLU A 657 4.98 -4.65 4.39
CA GLU A 657 6.42 -4.41 4.33
C GLU A 657 6.93 -4.08 2.91
N PRO A 658 8.05 -3.34 2.80
CA PRO A 658 8.62 -3.03 1.49
C PRO A 658 9.06 -4.27 0.71
N THR A 659 8.51 -4.43 -0.48
CA THR A 659 8.88 -5.48 -1.44
C THR A 659 9.76 -4.93 -2.56
N VAL A 660 10.48 -5.79 -3.29
CA VAL A 660 11.26 -5.36 -4.46
C VAL A 660 10.39 -4.70 -5.55
N ARG A 661 9.15 -5.16 -5.73
CA ARG A 661 8.23 -4.63 -6.76
C ARG A 661 7.61 -3.30 -6.36
N HIS A 662 7.09 -3.19 -5.15
CA HIS A 662 6.31 -2.03 -4.72
C HIS A 662 7.12 -1.03 -3.89
N GLY A 663 8.32 -1.38 -3.43
CA GLY A 663 9.07 -0.58 -2.46
C GLY A 663 8.19 -0.22 -1.27
N PHE A 664 8.21 1.05 -0.87
CA PHE A 664 7.36 1.57 0.20
C PHE A 664 5.92 1.87 -0.23
N GLY A 665 5.49 1.55 -1.46
CA GLY A 665 4.21 2.01 -2.02
C GLY A 665 2.98 1.78 -1.13
N TYR A 666 2.85 0.59 -0.52
CA TYR A 666 1.74 0.31 0.41
C TYR A 666 1.87 1.10 1.73
N LEU A 667 3.07 1.30 2.25
CA LEU A 667 3.29 2.15 3.43
C LEU A 667 3.03 3.63 3.12
N CYS A 668 3.40 4.10 1.94
CA CYS A 668 3.05 5.44 1.46
C CYS A 668 1.53 5.62 1.37
N ALA A 669 0.80 4.60 0.92
CA ALA A 669 -0.67 4.60 0.92
C ALA A 669 -1.24 4.71 2.34
N VAL A 670 -0.68 3.96 3.31
CA VAL A 670 -1.08 4.06 4.72
C VAL A 670 -0.82 5.46 5.25
N ARG A 671 0.38 6.01 5.04
CA ARG A 671 0.72 7.38 5.48
C ARG A 671 -0.26 8.40 4.90
N ASP A 672 -0.51 8.34 3.60
CA ASP A 672 -1.43 9.27 2.92
C ASP A 672 -2.82 9.27 3.60
N VAL A 673 -3.41 8.08 3.79
CA VAL A 673 -4.74 7.98 4.41
C VAL A 673 -4.73 8.36 5.89
N VAL A 674 -3.72 7.94 6.65
CA VAL A 674 -3.60 8.25 8.08
C VAL A 674 -3.45 9.75 8.29
N ARG A 675 -2.64 10.43 7.47
CA ARG A 675 -2.23 11.82 7.68
C ARG A 675 -3.16 12.87 7.09
N GLY A 676 -4.02 12.49 6.15
CA GLY A 676 -4.97 13.39 5.48
C GLY A 676 -4.48 13.80 4.12
#